data_AF-F1KRZ3-F1
#
_entry.id   AF-F1KRZ3-F1
#
_cell.length_a   1.000
_cell.length_b   1.000
_cell.length_c   1.000
_cell.angle_alpha   90.00
_cell.angle_beta   90.00
_cell.angle_gamma   90.00
#
_symmetry.space_group_name_H-M   'P 1'
#
loop_
_entity.id
_entity.type
_entity.pdbx_description
1 polymer ?
#
loop_
_entity_poly.entity_id
_entity_poly.type
_entity_poly.pdbx_seq_one_letter_code
_entity_poly.pdbx_strand_id
1 'polypeptide(L)'
;MKKFYEEAANLQYFKYLVSIPSLPSLAPNFLQASDLDTYQSPQAYLHGDNVSESDTPPDGRSIDESLVDVSEPQIVHQEEAHTAATDPRDMLIDTLRRDVDDARFNNERLMNEARSRIEQYENRLVQMKLENDHYKQSVDELKEELERVRAANAHSERQAVDEARLQDVERKAQSSEQNFQKMKSAYASLRQEHIEALTKLSNAQKDLATSEAERMNKEEEVRNLERKVIDAEQEKSLIEEKARGAACNVDDLQGQLAQRQVDIEILKKTIEELKGSSEKELKELKEKNEQLQVRIDETRREKQVVEERALTAANSADDFSSQLSAKLAEISALHGEIERMKESSARLSEEFNAKTADLETRLAESQKEKTAVEEKAKSAANSAEQLDAQLAAKLSEMAILNEAYETEKQKSAKQLDELKAHAAAELRISQQRLFESCCCGVEQNLQRASDELHSANSISYPLQLALPAIRTQIDVIDKLGTIMRDEPSAELVHELTVLGHELADVIMCSAAAAYTVSIQHFEPVQEQCRVVAREALRAAKTLKDVKFSDARNEVFPTLKKSIQELETLCVNLPTSSGDLDAEKVGLLLEDEMKRMDEAIKKAVQVIEDLQKKSRATDSGIRLEVNEKILDSCNALMSAIIVLVSKSRAMQEEIVAAGRGTASPKEFYKRNHQWTEGLISAAKAVGVAATVLVQSADGAITGKGKLEHLIVASQEIGASTAQLFVSSRVKADRGSQKLAELLTASRAVNSCTASVVATVKSGQQKLSDNETLDFSRLSLHEAKKEEMESQVRMLELEAELTKERARFAQLRKQHYHLASLVANENGSASSREGSPR
;
A
#
# COMPACT_ATOMS: atom_id res chain seq x y z
N MET A 1 51.86 34.49 29.20
CA MET A 1 51.89 33.77 30.50
C MET A 1 53.12 32.89 30.64
N LYS A 2 53.31 31.80 29.87
CA LYS A 2 54.50 30.92 30.02
C LYS A 2 55.85 31.66 29.95
N LYS A 3 56.04 32.49 28.92
CA LYS A 3 57.23 33.36 28.79
C LYS A 3 57.43 34.30 29.98
N PHE A 4 56.34 34.84 30.55
CA PHE A 4 56.41 35.74 31.70
C PHE A 4 56.86 35.01 32.98
N TYR A 5 56.39 33.78 33.23
CA TYR A 5 56.84 32.97 34.36
C TYR A 5 58.29 32.50 34.21
N GLU A 6 58.71 32.14 33.00
CA GLU A 6 60.09 31.76 32.69
C GLU A 6 61.07 32.95 32.83
N GLU A 7 60.67 34.15 32.40
CA GLU A 7 61.47 35.37 32.59
C GLU A 7 61.51 35.80 34.06
N ALA A 8 60.39 35.71 34.78
CA ALA A 8 60.32 36.07 36.20
C ALA A 8 61.12 35.13 37.12
N ALA A 9 61.14 33.82 36.82
CA ALA A 9 61.91 32.82 37.58
C ALA A 9 63.43 32.96 37.41
N ASN A 10 63.89 33.56 36.29
CA ASN A 10 65.31 33.75 35.98
C ASN A 10 65.89 35.06 36.55
N LEU A 11 65.07 35.94 37.13
CA LEU A 11 65.55 37.14 37.80
C LEU A 11 66.20 36.77 39.15
N GLN A 12 67.51 37.03 39.28
CA GLN A 12 68.31 36.68 40.46
C GLN A 12 67.71 37.16 41.79
N TYR A 13 67.01 38.30 41.80
CA TYR A 13 66.36 38.84 43.00
C TYR A 13 65.19 37.97 43.49
N PHE A 14 64.43 37.34 42.58
CA PHE A 14 63.29 36.49 42.95
C PHE A 14 63.73 35.08 43.34
N LYS A 15 64.82 34.56 42.76
CA LYS A 15 65.32 33.21 43.02
C LYS A 15 65.57 32.90 44.51
N TYR A 16 65.90 33.92 45.31
CA TYR A 16 66.22 33.77 46.74
C TYR A 16 65.13 34.29 47.68
N LEU A 17 64.08 34.95 47.18
CA LEU A 17 63.04 35.58 48.01
C LEU A 17 61.66 34.93 47.82
N VAL A 18 61.35 34.43 46.62
CA VAL A 18 60.05 33.83 46.28
C VAL A 18 60.25 32.64 45.34
N SER A 19 59.76 31.46 45.73
CA SER A 19 59.75 30.31 44.81
C SER A 19 58.54 30.41 43.87
N ILE A 20 58.82 30.62 42.57
CA ILE A 20 57.81 30.71 41.51
C ILE A 20 57.63 29.31 40.90
N PRO A 21 56.46 28.66 41.03
CA PRO A 21 56.22 27.32 40.47
C PRO A 21 56.21 27.32 38.93
N SER A 22 56.73 26.24 38.32
CA SER A 22 56.75 26.07 36.87
C SER A 22 55.38 25.67 36.33
N LEU A 23 54.99 26.26 35.19
CA LEU A 23 53.73 25.92 34.52
C LEU A 23 53.88 24.58 33.75
N PRO A 24 52.84 23.72 33.76
CA PRO A 24 52.82 22.48 32.96
C PRO A 24 53.08 22.74 31.47
N SER A 25 53.69 21.76 30.79
CA SER A 25 54.10 21.90 29.38
C SER A 25 52.93 21.96 28.39
N LEU A 26 51.75 21.45 28.77
CA LEU A 26 50.51 21.46 27.99
C LEU A 26 49.39 22.19 28.74
N ALA A 27 48.51 22.87 27.99
CA ALA A 27 47.34 23.52 28.56
C ALA A 27 46.29 22.46 28.97
N PRO A 28 45.65 22.58 30.14
CA PRO A 28 44.63 21.62 30.58
C PRO A 28 43.44 21.58 29.60
N ASN A 29 42.98 20.38 29.28
CA ASN A 29 41.89 20.15 28.33
C ASN A 29 40.53 20.12 29.06
N PHE A 30 39.82 21.24 29.06
CA PHE A 30 38.54 21.41 29.77
C PHE A 30 37.35 20.61 29.16
N LEU A 31 37.58 19.80 28.12
CA LEU A 31 36.57 18.93 27.51
C LEU A 31 36.59 17.49 28.06
N GLN A 32 37.56 17.12 28.90
CA GLN A 32 37.63 15.82 29.58
C GLN A 32 37.44 15.95 31.09
N ALA A 33 36.43 15.26 31.63
CA ALA A 33 36.06 15.36 33.05
C ALA A 33 37.12 14.79 34.01
N SER A 34 37.98 13.87 33.56
CA SER A 34 39.08 13.30 34.35
C SER A 34 40.23 14.28 34.62
N ASP A 35 40.41 15.27 33.74
CA ASP A 35 41.52 16.24 33.83
C ASP A 35 41.17 17.43 34.73
N LEU A 36 39.89 17.59 35.10
CA LEU A 36 39.43 18.63 36.04
C LEU A 36 39.89 18.34 37.48
N ASP A 37 39.94 17.06 37.87
CA ASP A 37 40.35 16.63 39.21
C ASP A 37 41.89 16.63 39.40
N THR A 38 42.66 16.75 38.32
CA THR A 38 44.14 16.75 38.34
C THR A 38 44.74 18.17 38.35
N TYR A 39 43.93 19.21 38.12
CA TYR A 39 44.41 20.60 38.06
C TYR A 39 44.62 21.19 39.46
N GLN A 40 45.87 21.40 39.85
CA GLN A 40 46.24 22.07 41.09
C GLN A 40 46.70 23.51 40.83
N SER A 41 46.08 24.49 41.49
CA SER A 41 46.44 25.91 41.40
C SER A 41 47.89 26.13 41.86
N PRO A 42 48.81 26.65 41.02
CA PRO A 42 50.17 26.96 41.46
C PRO A 42 50.16 28.13 42.46
N GLN A 43 50.62 27.91 43.70
CA GLN A 43 50.79 28.95 44.72
C GLN A 43 52.28 29.31 44.88
N ALA A 44 52.61 30.60 44.93
CA ALA A 44 53.97 31.07 45.16
C ALA A 44 54.23 31.22 46.68
N TYR A 45 55.40 30.80 47.14
CA TYR A 45 55.79 30.86 48.55
C TYR A 45 56.91 31.89 48.76
N LEU A 46 56.75 32.77 49.75
CA LEU A 46 57.80 33.68 50.24
C LEU A 46 58.67 32.94 51.25
N HIS A 47 59.99 32.96 51.06
CA HIS A 47 60.92 32.48 52.07
C HIS A 47 60.99 33.51 53.20
N GLY A 48 60.41 33.19 54.37
CA GLY A 48 60.41 34.08 55.53
C GLY A 48 61.78 34.18 56.20
N ASP A 49 62.07 35.37 56.74
CA ASP A 49 63.29 35.73 57.48
C ASP A 49 63.63 34.71 58.58
N ASN A 50 64.64 33.88 58.34
CA ASN A 50 65.56 33.29 59.32
C ASN A 50 66.63 32.50 58.55
N VAL A 51 67.66 33.21 58.06
CA VAL A 51 68.88 32.60 57.52
C VAL A 51 70.00 32.91 58.51
N SER A 52 70.52 31.86 59.16
CA SER A 52 71.82 31.88 59.81
C SER A 52 72.83 31.32 58.81
N GLU A 53 73.90 32.09 58.59
CA GLU A 53 75.00 31.82 57.67
C GLU A 53 75.79 30.56 58.04
N SER A 54 75.70 29.52 57.22
CA SER A 54 76.80 28.57 56.98
C SER A 54 76.36 27.55 55.94
N ASP A 55 76.61 27.83 54.65
CA ASP A 55 76.89 26.78 53.65
C ASP A 55 77.32 27.44 52.33
N THR A 56 78.63 27.65 52.21
CA THR A 56 79.31 27.85 50.92
C THR A 56 80.32 26.70 50.76
N PRO A 57 80.33 25.96 49.64
CA PRO A 57 81.25 24.84 49.42
C PRO A 57 82.69 25.30 49.09
N PRO A 58 83.73 24.49 49.36
CA PRO A 58 85.12 24.87 49.13
C PRO A 58 85.55 24.60 47.69
N ASP A 59 86.23 25.58 47.11
CA ASP A 59 87.01 25.44 45.89
C ASP A 59 88.49 25.24 46.24
N GLY A 60 89.18 24.44 45.45
CA GLY A 60 90.47 23.87 45.82
C GLY A 60 91.70 24.77 45.68
N ARG A 61 92.77 24.26 46.31
CA ARG A 61 94.21 24.40 46.02
C ARG A 61 95.07 25.20 47.01
N SER A 62 96.05 24.47 47.52
CA SER A 62 97.49 24.80 47.62
C SER A 62 98.07 25.23 48.98
N ILE A 63 99.18 24.56 49.33
CA ILE A 63 100.42 25.07 49.99
C ILE A 63 100.25 25.40 51.50
N ASP A 64 101.14 25.14 52.46
CA ASP A 64 102.44 24.49 52.67
C ASP A 64 102.75 24.71 54.19
N GLU A 65 103.87 24.18 54.68
CA GLU A 65 104.56 24.49 55.94
C GLU A 65 104.06 23.75 57.21
N SER A 66 104.78 22.74 57.73
CA SER A 66 106.10 22.78 58.39
C SER A 66 106.11 23.63 59.67
N LEU A 67 106.18 22.97 60.84
CA LEU A 67 106.79 23.55 62.03
C LEU A 67 107.23 22.44 63.01
N VAL A 68 108.54 22.42 63.23
CA VAL A 68 109.34 21.63 64.17
C VAL A 68 109.81 22.58 65.27
N ASP A 69 109.72 22.18 66.54
CA ASP A 69 110.63 22.55 67.65
C ASP A 69 110.26 21.66 68.87
N VAL A 70 111.03 20.70 69.42
CA VAL A 70 112.44 20.53 69.87
C VAL A 70 112.67 21.00 71.33
N SER A 71 113.33 20.11 72.09
CA SER A 71 114.12 20.28 73.35
C SER A 71 113.38 20.06 74.69
N GLU A 72 113.61 18.98 75.47
CA GLU A 72 114.76 18.65 76.38
C GLU A 72 114.91 19.57 77.62
N PRO A 73 115.51 19.15 78.78
CA PRO A 73 116.67 18.23 78.84
C PRO A 73 116.78 17.26 80.05
N GLN A 74 117.76 16.36 79.93
CA GLN A 74 118.47 15.70 81.02
C GLN A 74 119.53 16.63 81.64
N ILE A 75 119.69 16.65 82.97
CA ILE A 75 120.95 17.03 83.67
C ILE A 75 121.15 16.11 84.89
N VAL A 76 122.43 15.90 85.21
CA VAL A 76 123.08 14.84 85.97
C VAL A 76 123.76 15.38 87.26
N HIS A 77 123.81 14.53 88.30
CA HIS A 77 124.69 14.43 89.50
C HIS A 77 124.86 15.59 90.53
N GLN A 78 124.64 15.30 91.83
CA GLN A 78 125.70 14.98 92.83
C GLN A 78 125.12 14.64 94.23
N GLU A 79 125.69 13.60 94.86
CA GLU A 79 126.05 13.33 96.30
C GLU A 79 125.21 13.96 97.45
N GLU A 80 124.87 13.30 98.57
CA GLU A 80 125.60 12.27 99.34
C GLU A 80 124.69 11.59 100.40
N ALA A 81 124.94 10.28 100.63
CA ALA A 81 124.75 9.47 101.85
C ALA A 81 123.55 9.65 102.80
N HIS A 82 122.78 8.56 103.01
CA HIS A 82 122.86 7.76 104.25
C HIS A 82 122.26 6.35 104.07
N THR A 83 122.98 5.39 104.61
CA THR A 83 122.80 3.93 104.63
C THR A 83 121.52 3.47 105.34
N ALA A 84 120.81 2.46 104.82
CA ALA A 84 120.20 1.38 105.61
C ALA A 84 119.53 0.31 104.71
N ALA A 85 119.60 -0.94 105.16
CA ALA A 85 119.14 -2.17 104.51
C ALA A 85 117.71 -2.13 103.94
N THR A 86 117.52 -2.67 102.72
CA THR A 86 116.20 -2.83 102.09
C THR A 86 115.41 -3.97 102.70
N ASP A 87 114.21 -3.63 103.18
CA ASP A 87 113.21 -4.47 103.85
C ASP A 87 112.47 -5.34 102.82
N PRO A 88 112.16 -6.63 103.08
CA PRO A 88 111.44 -7.54 102.17
C PRO A 88 110.10 -7.00 101.59
N ARG A 89 109.49 -5.97 102.19
CA ARG A 89 108.26 -5.33 101.67
C ARG A 89 108.49 -4.53 100.38
N ASP A 90 109.64 -3.89 100.23
CA ASP A 90 109.93 -3.05 99.05
C ASP A 90 110.15 -3.91 97.81
N MET A 91 110.77 -5.10 97.95
CA MET A 91 110.87 -6.06 96.85
C MET A 91 109.50 -6.57 96.38
N LEU A 92 108.56 -6.81 97.30
CA LEU A 92 107.19 -7.22 96.95
C LEU A 92 106.43 -6.09 96.23
N ILE A 93 106.60 -4.84 96.66
CA ILE A 93 106.01 -3.67 95.99
C ILE A 93 106.54 -3.56 94.56
N ASP A 94 107.84 -3.77 94.34
CA ASP A 94 108.42 -3.74 93.00
C ASP A 94 107.97 -4.91 92.12
N THR A 95 107.74 -6.10 92.68
CA THR A 95 107.14 -7.23 91.95
C THR A 95 105.70 -6.91 91.56
N LEU A 96 104.87 -6.44 92.50
CA LEU A 96 103.47 -6.08 92.23
C LEU A 96 103.34 -4.92 91.23
N ARG A 97 104.28 -3.96 91.24
CA ARG A 97 104.33 -2.88 90.24
C ARG A 97 104.58 -3.43 88.84
N ARG A 98 105.55 -4.34 88.69
CA ARG A 98 105.79 -5.02 87.41
C ARG A 98 104.57 -5.81 86.94
N ASP A 99 103.92 -6.57 87.82
CA ASP A 99 102.73 -7.34 87.47
C ASP A 99 101.57 -6.44 87.03
N VAL A 100 101.39 -5.27 87.67
CA VAL A 100 100.38 -4.27 87.28
C VAL A 100 100.72 -3.64 85.92
N ASP A 101 101.98 -3.35 85.67
CA ASP A 101 102.43 -2.79 84.38
C ASP A 101 102.29 -3.82 83.24
N ASP A 102 102.62 -5.09 83.50
CA ASP A 102 102.40 -6.20 82.56
C ASP A 102 100.90 -6.43 82.29
N ALA A 103 100.06 -6.34 83.33
CA ALA A 103 98.61 -6.44 83.18
C ALA A 103 98.03 -5.25 82.39
N ARG A 104 98.57 -4.04 82.59
CA ARG A 104 98.19 -2.84 81.81
C ARG A 104 98.58 -3.00 80.34
N PHE A 105 99.81 -3.43 80.08
CA PHE A 105 100.29 -3.69 78.72
C PHE A 105 99.45 -4.76 78.01
N ASN A 106 99.12 -5.86 78.70
CA ASN A 106 98.28 -6.91 78.15
C ASN A 106 96.84 -6.43 77.86
N ASN A 107 96.25 -5.62 78.76
CA ASN A 107 94.94 -5.01 78.52
C ASN A 107 94.98 -4.04 77.35
N GLU A 108 96.02 -3.22 77.23
CA GLU A 108 96.17 -2.27 76.13
C GLU A 108 96.33 -2.99 74.79
N ARG A 109 97.09 -4.09 74.76
CA ARG A 109 97.19 -4.98 73.59
C ARG A 109 95.83 -5.56 73.19
N LEU A 110 95.07 -6.09 74.15
CA LEU A 110 93.71 -6.63 73.94
C LEU A 110 92.74 -5.56 73.43
N MET A 111 92.81 -4.35 73.98
CA MET A 111 91.98 -3.22 73.55
C MET A 111 92.31 -2.78 72.11
N ASN A 112 93.59 -2.77 71.75
CA ASN A 112 94.02 -2.44 70.39
C ASN A 112 93.61 -3.51 69.38
N GLU A 113 93.68 -4.79 69.75
CA GLU A 113 93.19 -5.90 68.92
C GLU A 113 91.67 -5.82 68.72
N ALA A 114 90.91 -5.53 69.80
CA ALA A 114 89.47 -5.32 69.73
C ALA A 114 89.09 -4.13 68.84
N ARG A 115 89.80 -2.99 68.96
CA ARG A 115 89.61 -1.81 68.11
C ARG A 115 89.87 -2.12 66.63
N SER A 116 90.97 -2.80 66.33
CA SER A 116 91.28 -3.18 64.95
C SER A 116 90.22 -4.10 64.36
N ARG A 117 89.63 -5.00 65.16
CA ARG A 117 88.57 -5.89 64.71
C ARG A 117 87.24 -5.17 64.49
N ILE A 118 86.90 -4.18 65.33
CA ILE A 118 85.74 -3.30 65.12
C ILE A 118 85.89 -2.53 63.81
N GLU A 119 87.06 -1.93 63.57
CA GLU A 119 87.35 -1.19 62.33
C GLU A 119 87.21 -2.07 61.08
N GLN A 120 87.67 -3.32 61.13
CA GLN A 120 87.46 -4.29 60.05
C GLN A 120 85.98 -4.58 59.79
N TYR A 121 85.16 -4.73 60.83
CA TYR A 121 83.72 -4.95 60.69
C TYR A 121 82.99 -3.70 60.19
N GLU A 122 83.37 -2.51 60.64
CA GLU A 122 82.83 -1.24 60.16
C GLU A 122 83.11 -1.03 58.67
N ASN A 123 84.35 -1.26 58.24
CA ASN A 123 84.74 -1.20 56.83
C ASN A 123 83.95 -2.21 55.98
N ARG A 124 83.75 -3.44 56.48
CA ARG A 124 82.95 -4.44 55.79
C ARG A 124 81.47 -4.04 55.69
N LEU A 125 80.92 -3.42 56.74
CA LEU A 125 79.54 -2.94 56.75
C LEU A 125 79.34 -1.80 55.73
N VAL A 126 80.29 -0.87 55.64
CA VAL A 126 80.27 0.22 54.65
C VAL A 126 80.34 -0.33 53.23
N GLN A 127 81.23 -1.30 52.97
CA GLN A 127 81.33 -1.95 51.66
C GLN A 127 80.01 -2.63 51.27
N MET A 128 79.40 -3.40 52.18
CA MET A 128 78.12 -4.07 51.93
C MET A 128 76.97 -3.07 51.68
N LYS A 129 76.98 -1.91 52.35
CA LYS A 129 76.01 -0.83 52.11
C LYS A 129 76.17 -0.25 50.70
N LEU A 130 77.40 0.04 50.30
CA LEU A 130 77.70 0.58 48.98
C LEU A 130 77.27 -0.40 47.86
N GLU A 131 77.52 -1.69 48.05
CA GLU A 131 77.06 -2.74 47.13
C GLU A 131 75.52 -2.81 47.07
N ASN A 132 74.83 -2.70 48.22
CA ASN A 132 73.37 -2.71 48.27
C ASN A 132 72.76 -1.49 47.57
N ASP A 133 73.35 -0.31 47.74
CA ASP A 133 72.90 0.92 47.07
C ASP A 133 73.13 0.85 45.56
N HIS A 134 74.23 0.23 45.11
CA HIS A 134 74.46 -0.05 43.70
C HIS A 134 73.40 -1.01 43.11
N TYR A 135 73.07 -2.10 43.81
CA TYR A 135 72.02 -3.01 43.37
C TYR A 135 70.63 -2.34 43.34
N LYS A 136 70.32 -1.46 44.28
CA LYS A 136 69.07 -0.69 44.27
C LYS A 136 68.97 0.22 43.05
N GLN A 137 70.03 0.97 42.75
CA GLN A 137 70.07 1.84 41.57
C GLN A 137 69.85 1.04 40.29
N SER A 138 70.54 -0.10 40.12
CA SER A 138 70.36 -0.96 38.94
C SER A 138 68.94 -1.53 38.83
N VAL A 139 68.30 -1.88 39.95
CA VAL A 139 66.92 -2.35 39.97
C VAL A 139 65.94 -1.23 39.57
N ASP A 140 66.18 0.00 40.02
CA ASP A 140 65.30 1.13 39.68
C ASP A 140 65.46 1.53 38.21
N GLU A 141 66.67 1.48 37.65
CA GLU A 141 66.90 1.66 36.20
C GLU A 141 66.16 0.61 35.36
N LEU A 142 66.21 -0.67 35.76
CA LEU A 142 65.50 -1.75 35.08
C LEU A 142 63.98 -1.61 35.18
N LYS A 143 63.46 -1.09 36.31
CA LYS A 143 62.02 -0.80 36.45
C LYS A 143 61.59 0.31 35.51
N GLU A 144 62.37 1.39 35.40
CA GLU A 144 62.06 2.47 34.47
C GLU A 144 62.06 1.99 33.01
N GLU A 145 63.02 1.15 32.62
CA GLU A 145 63.03 0.57 31.28
C GLU A 145 61.81 -0.32 31.02
N LEU A 146 61.44 -1.16 32.01
CA LEU A 146 60.25 -2.00 31.92
C LEU A 146 58.97 -1.17 31.78
N GLU A 147 58.84 -0.07 32.52
CA GLU A 147 57.72 0.85 32.39
C GLU A 147 57.68 1.54 31.03
N ARG A 148 58.83 1.97 30.51
CA ARG A 148 58.93 2.54 29.14
C ARG A 148 58.48 1.54 28.09
N VAL A 149 58.92 0.28 28.17
CA VAL A 149 58.54 -0.78 27.22
C VAL A 149 57.05 -1.12 27.34
N ARG A 150 56.51 -1.21 28.56
CA ARG A 150 55.07 -1.43 28.78
C ARG A 150 54.23 -0.29 28.21
N ALA A 151 54.65 0.96 28.39
CA ALA A 151 53.97 2.12 27.82
C ALA A 151 54.00 2.10 26.29
N ALA A 152 55.13 1.73 25.68
CA ALA A 152 55.26 1.60 24.23
C ALA A 152 54.35 0.48 23.66
N ASN A 153 54.31 -0.69 24.31
CA ASN A 153 53.43 -1.78 23.89
C ASN A 153 51.95 -1.41 24.03
N ALA A 154 51.55 -0.80 25.15
CA ALA A 154 50.18 -0.33 25.34
C ALA A 154 49.77 0.73 24.29
N HIS A 155 50.71 1.58 23.85
CA HIS A 155 50.45 2.53 22.77
C HIS A 155 50.28 1.84 21.42
N SER A 156 51.15 0.86 21.11
CA SER A 156 51.07 0.06 19.88
C SER A 156 49.77 -0.74 19.78
N GLU A 157 49.35 -1.38 20.88
CA GLU A 157 48.07 -2.11 20.94
C GLU A 157 46.86 -1.20 20.76
N ARG A 158 46.87 -0.01 21.39
CA ARG A 158 45.79 0.99 21.20
C ARG A 158 45.72 1.44 19.73
N GLN A 159 46.86 1.72 19.10
CA GLN A 159 46.90 2.07 17.69
C GLN A 159 46.37 0.96 16.79
N ALA A 160 46.73 -0.30 17.05
CA ALA A 160 46.22 -1.44 16.27
C ALA A 160 44.70 -1.63 16.42
N VAL A 161 44.16 -1.42 17.62
CA VAL A 161 42.72 -1.48 17.88
C VAL A 161 41.97 -0.33 17.21
N ASP A 162 42.52 0.89 17.25
CA ASP A 162 41.92 2.05 16.61
C ASP A 162 41.94 1.93 15.09
N GLU A 163 43.03 1.40 14.50
CA GLU A 163 43.15 1.10 13.07
C GLU A 163 42.12 0.04 12.62
N ALA A 164 41.96 -1.05 13.39
CA ALA A 164 40.96 -2.08 13.09
C ALA A 164 39.52 -1.53 13.18
N ARG A 165 39.25 -0.65 14.16
CA ARG A 165 37.96 0.05 14.28
C ARG A 165 37.71 0.99 13.10
N LEU A 166 38.74 1.72 12.65
CA LEU A 166 38.65 2.60 11.50
C LEU A 166 38.25 1.81 10.23
N GLN A 167 38.92 0.67 9.98
CA GLN A 167 38.60 -0.20 8.84
C GLN A 167 37.20 -0.80 8.89
N ASP A 168 36.70 -1.16 10.08
CA ASP A 168 35.33 -1.63 10.28
C ASP A 168 34.29 -0.53 9.97
N VAL A 169 34.57 0.71 10.39
CA VAL A 169 33.72 1.87 10.10
C VAL A 169 33.76 2.20 8.61
N GLU A 170 34.93 2.13 7.98
CA GLU A 170 35.08 2.37 6.55
C GLU A 170 34.34 1.33 5.70
N ARG A 171 34.43 0.03 6.04
CA ARG A 171 33.63 -1.03 5.38
C ARG A 171 32.12 -0.80 5.52
N LYS A 172 31.66 -0.35 6.69
CA LYS A 172 30.25 -0.02 6.90
C LYS A 172 29.83 1.21 6.08
N ALA A 173 30.67 2.24 6.01
CA ALA A 173 30.43 3.42 5.19
C ALA A 173 30.35 3.07 3.69
N GLN A 174 31.28 2.24 3.19
CA GLN A 174 31.27 1.77 1.80
C GLN A 174 30.02 0.95 1.46
N SER A 175 29.59 0.05 2.35
CA SER A 175 28.35 -0.70 2.18
C SER A 175 27.12 0.23 2.17
N SER A 176 27.11 1.24 3.05
CA SER A 176 26.04 2.25 3.08
C SER A 176 26.00 3.09 1.81
N GLU A 177 27.15 3.50 1.26
CA GLU A 177 27.25 4.25 0.00
C GLU A 177 26.74 3.41 -1.19
N GLN A 178 27.09 2.12 -1.25
CA GLN A 178 26.55 1.21 -2.27
C GLN A 178 25.02 1.06 -2.16
N ASN A 179 24.50 0.96 -0.94
CA ASN A 179 23.05 0.90 -0.71
C ASN A 179 22.36 2.21 -1.14
N PHE A 180 22.98 3.37 -0.83
CA PHE A 180 22.49 4.66 -1.28
C PHE A 180 22.51 4.79 -2.81
N GLN A 181 23.54 4.30 -3.49
CA GLN A 181 23.62 4.33 -4.95
C GLN A 181 22.58 3.42 -5.61
N LYS A 182 22.34 2.21 -5.07
CA LYS A 182 21.24 1.33 -5.51
C LYS A 182 19.88 2.02 -5.35
N MET A 183 19.67 2.65 -4.20
CA MET A 183 18.44 3.40 -3.91
C MET A 183 18.28 4.59 -4.87
N LYS A 184 19.34 5.34 -5.12
CA LYS A 184 19.36 6.46 -6.08
C LYS A 184 19.02 5.99 -7.51
N SER A 185 19.56 4.85 -7.96
CA SER A 185 19.19 4.28 -9.26
C SER A 185 17.73 3.83 -9.31
N ALA A 186 17.20 3.25 -8.23
CA ALA A 186 15.80 2.84 -8.15
C ALA A 186 14.87 4.07 -8.20
N TYR A 187 15.17 5.13 -7.44
CA TYR A 187 14.43 6.38 -7.50
C TYR A 187 14.50 7.05 -8.88
N ALA A 188 15.65 6.99 -9.56
CA ALA A 188 15.79 7.52 -10.91
C ALA A 188 14.92 6.73 -11.92
N SER A 189 14.90 5.39 -11.82
CA SER A 189 14.04 4.53 -12.65
C SER A 189 12.56 4.82 -12.41
N LEU A 190 12.14 4.87 -11.14
CA LEU A 190 10.74 5.13 -10.79
C LEU A 190 10.30 6.53 -11.22
N ARG A 191 11.18 7.54 -11.09
CA ARG A 191 10.92 8.88 -11.60
C ARG A 191 10.76 8.88 -13.12
N GLN A 192 11.60 8.13 -13.84
CA GLN A 192 11.51 8.02 -15.29
C GLN A 192 10.20 7.33 -15.71
N GLU A 193 9.83 6.23 -15.05
CA GLU A 193 8.54 5.56 -15.26
C GLU A 193 7.35 6.49 -14.98
N HIS A 194 7.43 7.32 -13.92
CA HIS A 194 6.40 8.30 -13.62
C HIS A 194 6.28 9.38 -14.70
N ILE A 195 7.40 9.89 -15.22
CA ILE A 195 7.41 10.85 -16.34
C ILE A 195 6.81 10.21 -17.60
N GLU A 196 7.16 8.95 -17.89
CA GLU A 196 6.60 8.21 -19.01
C GLU A 196 5.10 7.96 -18.85
N ALA A 197 4.63 7.62 -17.64
CA ALA A 197 3.23 7.47 -17.33
C ALA A 197 2.45 8.79 -17.49
N LEU A 198 3.01 9.92 -17.02
CA LEU A 198 2.42 11.24 -17.22
C LEU A 198 2.36 11.63 -18.70
N THR A 199 3.39 11.28 -19.47
CA THR A 199 3.41 11.54 -20.92
C THR A 199 2.38 10.69 -21.63
N LYS A 200 2.24 9.41 -21.27
CA LYS A 200 1.20 8.51 -21.78
C LYS A 200 -0.20 9.01 -21.41
N LEU A 201 -0.41 9.49 -20.18
CA LEU A 201 -1.68 10.08 -19.75
C LEU A 201 -2.01 11.34 -20.56
N SER A 202 -1.05 12.23 -20.77
CA SER A 202 -1.21 13.43 -21.60
C SER A 202 -1.56 13.10 -23.05
N ASN A 203 -0.87 12.12 -23.65
CA ASN A 203 -1.17 11.66 -25.00
C ASN A 203 -2.57 11.03 -25.06
N ALA A 204 -2.93 10.18 -24.09
CA ALA A 204 -4.26 9.58 -24.01
C ALA A 204 -5.37 10.63 -23.81
N GLN A 205 -5.12 11.69 -23.04
CA GLN A 205 -6.04 12.83 -22.92
C GLN A 205 -6.21 13.59 -24.23
N LYS A 206 -5.12 13.76 -24.99
CA LYS A 206 -5.18 14.38 -26.32
C LYS A 206 -5.96 13.51 -27.30
N ASP A 207 -5.71 12.21 -27.31
CA ASP A 207 -6.40 11.24 -28.16
C ASP A 207 -7.89 11.18 -27.81
N LEU A 208 -8.23 11.20 -26.51
CA LEU A 208 -9.61 11.30 -26.02
C LEU A 208 -10.28 12.58 -26.51
N ALA A 209 -9.63 13.75 -26.37
CA ALA A 209 -10.17 15.01 -26.84
C ALA A 209 -10.39 15.02 -28.37
N THR A 210 -9.48 14.41 -29.15
CA THR A 210 -9.68 14.26 -30.60
C THR A 210 -10.85 13.33 -30.92
N SER A 211 -10.99 12.22 -30.19
CA SER A 211 -12.09 11.28 -30.36
C SER A 211 -13.43 11.90 -29.96
N GLU A 212 -13.47 12.69 -28.89
CA GLU A 212 -14.64 13.46 -28.48
C GLU A 212 -15.05 14.50 -29.53
N ALA A 213 -14.09 15.20 -30.15
CA ALA A 213 -14.37 16.13 -31.23
C ALA A 213 -14.93 15.42 -32.48
N GLU A 214 -14.36 14.28 -32.87
CA GLU A 214 -14.89 13.44 -33.95
C GLU A 214 -16.30 12.93 -33.64
N ARG A 215 -16.55 12.52 -32.39
CA ARG A 215 -17.86 12.10 -31.90
C ARG A 215 -18.88 13.24 -31.98
N MET A 216 -18.51 14.44 -31.55
CA MET A 216 -19.36 15.63 -31.65
C MET A 216 -19.72 15.98 -33.10
N ASN A 217 -18.76 15.89 -34.03
CA ASN A 217 -19.02 16.08 -35.45
C ASN A 217 -19.98 15.02 -36.01
N LYS A 218 -19.78 13.74 -35.66
CA LYS A 218 -20.70 12.66 -36.05
C LYS A 218 -22.10 12.83 -35.44
N GLU A 219 -22.20 13.29 -34.20
CA GLU A 219 -23.49 13.62 -33.56
C GLU A 219 -24.21 14.80 -34.23
N GLU A 220 -23.46 15.76 -34.76
CA GLU A 220 -24.02 16.86 -35.56
C GLU A 220 -24.47 16.36 -36.94
N GLU A 221 -23.71 15.47 -37.59
CA GLU A 221 -24.12 14.80 -38.83
C GLU A 221 -25.38 13.96 -38.63
N VAL A 222 -25.46 13.18 -37.55
CA VAL A 222 -26.65 12.40 -37.19
C VAL A 222 -27.85 13.32 -36.97
N ARG A 223 -27.71 14.42 -36.20
CA ARG A 223 -28.80 15.40 -36.02
C ARG A 223 -29.24 16.04 -37.34
N ASN A 224 -28.32 16.30 -38.26
CA ASN A 224 -28.65 16.82 -39.58
C ASN A 224 -29.39 15.78 -40.43
N LEU A 225 -29.01 14.50 -40.34
CA LEU A 225 -29.72 13.40 -41.01
C LEU A 225 -31.11 13.18 -40.40
N GLU A 226 -31.24 13.19 -39.07
CA GLU A 226 -32.53 13.11 -38.38
C GLU A 226 -33.47 14.24 -38.82
N ARG A 227 -32.97 15.48 -38.93
CA ARG A 227 -33.76 16.61 -39.45
C ARG A 227 -34.22 16.36 -40.88
N LYS A 228 -33.35 15.89 -41.77
CA LYS A 228 -33.72 15.54 -43.15
C LYS A 228 -34.75 14.41 -43.21
N VAL A 229 -34.70 13.45 -42.30
CA VAL A 229 -35.69 12.38 -42.21
C VAL A 229 -37.05 12.95 -41.78
N ILE A 230 -37.08 13.82 -40.77
CA ILE A 230 -38.32 14.50 -40.33
C ILE A 230 -38.90 15.34 -41.47
N ASP A 231 -38.08 16.11 -42.18
CA ASP A 231 -38.54 16.93 -43.31
C ASP A 231 -39.11 16.05 -44.44
N ALA A 232 -38.46 14.92 -44.75
CA ALA A 232 -38.94 13.97 -45.74
C ALA A 232 -40.24 13.26 -45.29
N GLU A 233 -40.40 12.96 -44.00
CA GLU A 233 -41.64 12.40 -43.43
C GLU A 233 -42.80 13.41 -43.51
N GLN A 234 -42.52 14.70 -43.27
CA GLN A 234 -43.51 15.77 -43.43
C GLN A 234 -43.93 15.94 -44.90
N GLU A 235 -42.97 15.93 -45.84
CA GLU A 235 -43.28 15.96 -47.28
C GLU A 235 -44.11 14.75 -47.71
N LYS A 236 -43.76 13.55 -47.23
CA LYS A 236 -44.52 12.33 -47.49
C LYS A 236 -45.95 12.44 -46.97
N SER A 237 -46.16 12.92 -45.75
CA SER A 237 -47.49 13.16 -45.17
C SER A 237 -48.33 14.11 -46.02
N LEU A 238 -47.72 15.21 -46.51
CA LEU A 238 -48.40 16.17 -47.39
C LEU A 238 -48.80 15.56 -48.74
N ILE A 239 -47.94 14.69 -49.30
CA ILE A 239 -48.25 13.95 -50.53
C ILE A 239 -49.38 12.95 -50.29
N GLU A 240 -49.38 12.24 -49.17
CA GLU A 240 -50.45 11.31 -48.78
C GLU A 240 -51.79 12.04 -48.59
N GLU A 241 -51.79 13.23 -48.00
CA GLU A 241 -52.99 14.06 -47.86
C GLU A 241 -53.53 14.52 -49.22
N LYS A 242 -52.65 14.98 -50.12
CA LYS A 242 -53.02 15.34 -51.50
C LYS A 242 -53.56 14.16 -52.29
N ALA A 243 -52.94 12.98 -52.15
CA ALA A 243 -53.40 11.75 -52.80
C ALA A 243 -54.78 11.33 -52.28
N ARG A 244 -55.02 11.46 -50.97
CA ARG A 244 -56.33 11.20 -50.35
C ARG A 244 -57.41 12.17 -50.84
N GLY A 245 -57.06 13.45 -50.96
CA GLY A 245 -57.96 14.46 -51.55
C GLY A 245 -58.29 14.17 -53.01
N ALA A 246 -57.30 13.74 -53.80
CA ALA A 246 -57.52 13.32 -55.19
C ALA A 246 -58.42 12.08 -55.29
N ALA A 247 -58.27 11.10 -54.40
CA ALA A 247 -59.14 9.93 -54.34
C ALA A 247 -60.61 10.29 -54.04
N CYS A 248 -60.85 11.20 -53.07
CA CYS A 248 -62.20 11.68 -52.78
C CYS A 248 -62.85 12.37 -53.99
N ASN A 249 -62.08 13.14 -54.76
CA ASN A 249 -62.59 13.76 -55.99
C ASN A 249 -62.93 12.73 -57.08
N VAL A 250 -62.17 11.64 -57.18
CA VAL A 250 -62.45 10.53 -58.11
C VAL A 250 -63.75 9.83 -57.70
N ASP A 251 -63.97 9.57 -56.42
CA ASP A 251 -65.20 8.96 -55.91
C ASP A 251 -66.43 9.85 -56.18
N ASP A 252 -66.32 11.17 -55.98
CA ASP A 252 -67.38 12.14 -56.31
C ASP A 252 -67.71 12.15 -57.81
N LEU A 253 -66.69 12.11 -58.68
CA LEU A 253 -66.89 12.04 -60.13
C LEU A 253 -67.52 10.72 -60.57
N GLN A 254 -67.16 9.60 -59.93
CA GLN A 254 -67.80 8.30 -60.17
C GLN A 254 -69.27 8.32 -59.74
N GLY A 255 -69.60 8.96 -58.60
CA GLY A 255 -70.98 9.18 -58.17
C GLY A 255 -71.79 10.01 -59.16
N GLN A 256 -71.21 11.09 -59.70
CA GLN A 256 -71.86 11.90 -60.74
C GLN A 256 -72.07 11.12 -62.04
N LEU A 257 -71.10 10.30 -62.45
CA LEU A 257 -71.24 9.42 -63.62
C LEU A 257 -72.37 8.38 -63.44
N ALA A 258 -72.47 7.77 -62.25
CA ALA A 258 -73.55 6.84 -61.93
C ALA A 258 -74.92 7.53 -61.99
N GLN A 259 -75.05 8.75 -61.45
CA GLN A 259 -76.29 9.53 -61.52
C GLN A 259 -76.67 9.87 -62.96
N ARG A 260 -75.71 10.28 -63.80
CA ARG A 260 -75.95 10.55 -65.23
C ARG A 260 -76.37 9.30 -65.98
N GLN A 261 -75.85 8.13 -65.60
CA GLN A 261 -76.26 6.85 -66.19
C GLN A 261 -77.73 6.52 -65.88
N VAL A 262 -78.17 6.77 -64.64
CA VAL A 262 -79.59 6.63 -64.23
C VAL A 262 -80.47 7.61 -65.01
N ASP A 263 -80.05 8.87 -65.15
CA ASP A 263 -80.83 9.89 -65.90
C ASP A 263 -80.98 9.50 -67.39
N ILE A 264 -79.92 8.95 -68.01
CA ILE A 264 -79.97 8.43 -69.38
C ILE A 264 -80.98 7.28 -69.49
N GLU A 265 -81.06 6.42 -68.49
CA GLU A 265 -81.98 5.28 -68.46
C GLU A 265 -83.45 5.73 -68.31
N ILE A 266 -83.69 6.75 -67.49
CA ILE A 266 -85.00 7.42 -67.39
C ILE A 266 -85.38 8.07 -68.74
N LEU A 267 -84.46 8.81 -69.36
CA LEU A 267 -84.69 9.45 -70.67
C LEU A 267 -85.00 8.42 -71.75
N LYS A 268 -84.27 7.30 -71.81
CA LYS A 268 -84.58 6.19 -72.72
C LYS A 268 -86.02 5.69 -72.53
N LYS A 269 -86.45 5.50 -71.28
CA LYS A 269 -87.81 5.08 -70.97
C LYS A 269 -88.87 6.08 -71.45
N THR A 270 -88.63 7.38 -71.26
CA THR A 270 -89.54 8.43 -71.77
C THR A 270 -89.60 8.49 -73.30
N ILE A 271 -88.48 8.22 -73.99
CA ILE A 271 -88.45 8.12 -75.45
C ILE A 271 -89.26 6.92 -75.92
N GLU A 272 -89.17 5.77 -75.24
CA GLU A 272 -89.96 4.57 -75.53
C GLU A 272 -91.47 4.83 -75.37
N GLU A 273 -91.86 5.55 -74.30
CA GLU A 273 -93.26 5.94 -74.05
C GLU A 273 -93.79 6.91 -75.12
N LEU A 274 -93.00 7.91 -75.52
CA LEU A 274 -93.34 8.84 -76.60
C LEU A 274 -93.47 8.10 -77.94
N LYS A 275 -92.57 7.15 -78.24
CA LYS A 275 -92.67 6.31 -79.44
C LYS A 275 -93.96 5.51 -79.46
N GLY A 276 -94.32 4.87 -78.34
CA GLY A 276 -95.56 4.11 -78.19
C GLY A 276 -96.83 4.97 -78.33
N SER A 277 -96.79 6.22 -77.89
CA SER A 277 -97.90 7.17 -78.12
C SER A 277 -98.05 7.56 -79.59
N SER A 278 -96.93 7.83 -80.28
CA SER A 278 -96.94 8.17 -81.71
C SER A 278 -97.40 7.00 -82.60
N GLU A 279 -97.08 5.75 -82.22
CA GLU A 279 -97.56 4.56 -82.93
C GLU A 279 -99.07 4.32 -82.78
N LYS A 280 -99.66 4.71 -81.64
CA LYS A 280 -101.12 4.66 -81.44
C LYS A 280 -101.84 5.70 -82.30
N GLU A 281 -101.35 6.94 -82.35
CA GLU A 281 -101.90 7.99 -83.22
C GLU A 281 -101.81 7.62 -84.71
N LEU A 282 -100.71 6.94 -85.12
CA LEU A 282 -100.54 6.47 -86.49
C LEU A 282 -101.53 5.35 -86.86
N LYS A 283 -101.96 4.52 -85.90
CA LYS A 283 -103.00 3.50 -86.11
C LYS A 283 -104.40 4.11 -86.26
N GLU A 284 -104.76 5.08 -85.42
CA GLU A 284 -106.05 5.80 -85.54
C GLU A 284 -106.17 6.59 -86.85
N LEU A 285 -105.06 7.18 -87.32
CA LEU A 285 -105.02 7.86 -88.62
C LEU A 285 -105.15 6.89 -89.81
N LYS A 286 -104.60 5.67 -89.69
CA LYS A 286 -104.77 4.63 -90.72
C LYS A 286 -106.22 4.12 -90.79
N GLU A 287 -106.87 3.87 -89.65
CA GLU A 287 -108.28 3.45 -89.60
C GLU A 287 -109.23 4.54 -90.16
N LYS A 288 -108.95 5.83 -89.91
CA LYS A 288 -109.68 6.95 -90.54
C LYS A 288 -109.48 7.03 -92.05
N ASN A 289 -108.27 6.71 -92.54
CA ASN A 289 -107.97 6.74 -93.98
C ASN A 289 -108.68 5.60 -94.72
N GLU A 290 -108.79 4.43 -94.08
CA GLU A 290 -109.51 3.26 -94.61
C GLU A 290 -111.03 3.49 -94.67
N GLN A 291 -111.60 4.24 -93.71
CA GLN A 291 -113.00 4.69 -93.74
C GLN A 291 -113.29 5.74 -94.82
N LEU A 292 -112.33 6.61 -95.16
CA LEU A 292 -112.46 7.58 -96.25
C LEU A 292 -112.40 6.91 -97.63
N GLN A 293 -111.61 5.83 -97.77
CA GLN A 293 -111.51 5.07 -99.02
C GLN A 293 -112.84 4.37 -99.38
N VAL A 294 -113.57 3.85 -98.39
CA VAL A 294 -114.90 3.24 -98.59
C VAL A 294 -115.95 4.26 -99.07
N ARG A 295 -115.93 5.50 -98.55
CA ARG A 295 -116.84 6.57 -99.00
C ARG A 295 -116.55 7.06 -100.43
N ILE A 296 -115.28 7.01 -100.85
CA ILE A 296 -114.88 7.33 -102.24
C ILE A 296 -115.43 6.28 -103.20
N ASP A 297 -115.43 4.99 -102.84
CA ASP A 297 -115.94 3.91 -103.69
C ASP A 297 -117.49 3.86 -103.76
N GLU A 298 -118.21 4.34 -102.73
CA GLU A 298 -119.66 4.57 -102.78
C GLU A 298 -120.03 5.73 -103.72
N THR A 299 -119.29 6.85 -103.65
CA THR A 299 -119.49 8.01 -104.53
C THR A 299 -119.14 7.69 -106.00
N ARG A 300 -118.21 6.76 -106.23
CA ARG A 300 -117.80 6.31 -107.57
C ARG A 300 -118.83 5.37 -108.22
N ARG A 301 -119.65 4.66 -107.43
CA ARG A 301 -120.76 3.82 -107.91
C ARG A 301 -122.03 4.62 -108.26
N GLU A 302 -122.28 5.75 -107.58
CA GLU A 302 -123.39 6.66 -107.92
C GLU A 302 -123.10 7.50 -109.18
N LYS A 303 -121.81 7.73 -109.51
CA LYS A 303 -121.38 8.41 -110.74
C LYS A 303 -121.42 7.53 -112.01
N GLN A 304 -121.51 6.20 -111.89
CA GLN A 304 -121.42 5.26 -113.03
C GLN A 304 -122.78 4.89 -113.66
N VAL A 305 -123.89 5.49 -113.20
CA VAL A 305 -125.27 5.21 -113.67
C VAL A 305 -125.97 6.43 -114.32
N VAL A 306 -125.34 7.62 -114.36
CA VAL A 306 -126.02 8.87 -114.81
C VAL A 306 -125.42 9.54 -116.05
N GLU A 307 -124.31 9.07 -116.62
CA GLU A 307 -123.62 9.82 -117.70
C GLU A 307 -123.33 9.02 -118.99
N GLU A 308 -124.29 8.19 -119.42
CA GLU A 308 -124.31 7.65 -120.79
C GLU A 308 -125.74 7.39 -121.30
N ARG A 309 -126.59 8.42 -121.30
CA ARG A 309 -127.82 8.49 -122.13
C ARG A 309 -128.41 9.92 -122.20
N ALA A 310 -127.71 10.81 -122.90
CA ALA A 310 -128.35 11.89 -123.67
C ALA A 310 -127.39 12.36 -124.77
N LEU A 311 -127.42 11.63 -125.89
CA LEU A 311 -126.84 11.94 -127.18
C LEU A 311 -127.78 12.94 -127.91
N THR A 312 -127.22 14.02 -128.46
CA THR A 312 -127.65 14.75 -129.69
C THR A 312 -129.02 15.47 -129.80
N ALA A 313 -128.91 16.66 -130.44
CA ALA A 313 -129.88 17.47 -131.19
C ALA A 313 -130.81 18.39 -130.36
N ALA A 314 -130.56 19.69 -130.25
CA ALA A 314 -130.48 20.77 -131.25
C ALA A 314 -131.86 21.38 -131.62
N ASN A 315 -132.02 22.64 -131.17
CA ASN A 315 -132.94 23.70 -131.62
C ASN A 315 -134.44 23.41 -131.39
N SER A 316 -135.25 24.35 -130.87
CA SER A 316 -135.28 25.79 -131.12
C SER A 316 -136.26 26.49 -130.16
N ALA A 317 -136.01 27.78 -129.91
CA ALA A 317 -137.00 28.87 -129.75
C ALA A 317 -138.01 28.72 -128.59
N ASP A 318 -138.51 29.73 -127.89
CA ASP A 318 -138.58 31.19 -127.89
C ASP A 318 -139.57 31.45 -126.69
N ASP A 319 -139.83 32.59 -126.09
CA ASP A 319 -139.32 33.96 -126.06
C ASP A 319 -140.26 34.69 -125.05
N PHE A 320 -139.90 35.92 -124.70
CA PHE A 320 -140.71 37.01 -124.14
C PHE A 320 -141.04 37.08 -122.63
N SER A 321 -140.35 38.02 -121.98
CA SER A 321 -141.00 39.33 -121.74
C SER A 321 -140.00 40.48 -121.67
N SER A 322 -139.91 41.19 -122.81
CA SER A 322 -139.97 42.66 -122.98
C SER A 322 -138.97 43.60 -122.29
N GLN A 323 -138.36 44.58 -122.97
CA GLN A 323 -138.46 44.99 -124.37
C GLN A 323 -137.40 46.06 -124.70
N LEU A 324 -136.81 45.93 -125.90
CA LEU A 324 -136.48 46.97 -126.89
C LEU A 324 -135.55 48.15 -126.51
N SER A 325 -134.64 48.63 -127.38
CA SER A 325 -134.61 48.48 -128.84
C SER A 325 -133.24 48.81 -129.46
N ALA A 326 -132.90 47.97 -130.45
CA ALA A 326 -132.22 48.27 -131.72
C ALA A 326 -130.75 48.73 -131.68
N LYS A 327 -129.72 47.99 -132.11
CA LYS A 327 -129.42 47.08 -133.26
C LYS A 327 -128.40 47.74 -134.21
N LEU A 328 -127.37 46.94 -134.52
CA LEU A 328 -126.75 46.67 -135.83
C LEU A 328 -125.48 47.40 -136.31
N ALA A 329 -124.57 46.52 -136.80
CA ALA A 329 -123.38 46.68 -137.64
C ALA A 329 -122.10 47.20 -136.94
N GLU A 330 -120.88 46.69 -137.09
CA GLU A 330 -120.24 45.57 -137.83
C GLU A 330 -118.72 45.73 -137.53
N ILE A 331 -118.06 44.86 -136.78
CA ILE A 331 -116.90 44.04 -137.20
C ILE A 331 -116.05 44.59 -138.37
N SER A 332 -114.97 45.30 -138.03
CA SER A 332 -113.59 45.21 -138.56
C SER A 332 -112.79 46.33 -137.84
N ALA A 333 -111.58 46.19 -137.32
CA ALA A 333 -110.49 45.31 -137.63
C ALA A 333 -109.61 45.12 -136.37
N LEU A 334 -109.51 43.86 -135.95
CA LEU A 334 -108.52 43.33 -135.01
C LEU A 334 -107.21 43.10 -135.77
N HIS A 335 -106.22 43.96 -135.53
CA HIS A 335 -104.81 43.69 -135.91
C HIS A 335 -103.78 44.24 -134.89
N GLY A 336 -104.21 44.78 -133.74
CA GLY A 336 -103.33 45.44 -132.76
C GLY A 336 -103.13 44.71 -131.42
N GLU A 337 -103.86 43.62 -131.15
CA GLU A 337 -103.84 42.94 -129.83
C GLU A 337 -103.03 41.64 -129.78
N ILE A 338 -102.54 41.13 -130.91
CA ILE A 338 -101.81 39.84 -130.97
C ILE A 338 -100.31 39.98 -130.63
N GLU A 339 -99.70 41.18 -130.70
CA GLU A 339 -98.26 41.35 -130.37
C GLU A 339 -97.96 41.59 -128.87
N ARG A 340 -98.93 41.98 -128.03
CA ARG A 340 -98.69 42.18 -126.59
C ARG A 340 -98.69 40.89 -125.74
N MET A 341 -99.13 39.75 -126.28
CA MET A 341 -99.15 38.47 -125.56
C MET A 341 -97.85 37.64 -125.69
N LYS A 342 -96.90 38.01 -126.55
CA LYS A 342 -95.61 37.30 -126.69
C LYS A 342 -94.58 37.69 -125.63
N GLU A 343 -94.59 38.93 -125.14
CA GLU A 343 -93.59 39.43 -124.17
C GLU A 343 -93.79 38.88 -122.74
N SER A 344 -95.00 38.42 -122.37
CA SER A 344 -95.28 37.84 -121.05
C SER A 344 -94.85 36.37 -120.91
N SER A 345 -94.65 35.65 -122.02
CA SER A 345 -94.20 34.24 -122.01
C SER A 345 -92.67 34.10 -121.86
N ALA A 346 -91.89 35.13 -122.19
CA ALA A 346 -90.42 35.07 -122.12
C ALA A 346 -89.87 35.25 -120.69
N ARG A 347 -90.50 36.11 -119.87
CA ARG A 347 -90.03 36.41 -118.49
C ARG A 347 -90.16 35.26 -117.50
N LEU A 348 -91.13 34.36 -117.67
CA LEU A 348 -91.32 33.19 -116.80
C LEU A 348 -90.30 32.07 -117.05
N SER A 349 -89.64 32.05 -118.22
CA SER A 349 -88.63 31.04 -118.57
C SER A 349 -87.25 31.36 -117.99
N GLU A 350 -86.91 32.65 -117.85
CA GLU A 350 -85.63 33.07 -117.23
C GLU A 350 -85.60 32.85 -115.71
N GLU A 351 -86.73 33.02 -115.01
CA GLU A 351 -86.82 32.79 -113.55
C GLU A 351 -86.66 31.31 -113.14
N PHE A 352 -87.11 30.37 -113.97
CA PHE A 352 -87.01 28.94 -113.67
C PHE A 352 -85.56 28.43 -113.82
N ASN A 353 -84.84 28.91 -114.85
CA ASN A 353 -83.45 28.50 -115.09
C ASN A 353 -82.48 29.04 -114.02
N ALA A 354 -82.73 30.22 -113.47
CA ALA A 354 -81.92 30.77 -112.39
C ALA A 354 -82.02 29.96 -111.07
N LYS A 355 -83.19 29.39 -110.76
CA LYS A 355 -83.42 28.61 -109.54
C LYS A 355 -82.87 27.18 -109.62
N THR A 356 -82.85 26.59 -110.81
CA THR A 356 -82.23 25.28 -111.05
C THR A 356 -80.70 25.35 -110.85
N ALA A 357 -80.05 26.42 -111.30
CA ALA A 357 -78.61 26.64 -111.12
C ALA A 357 -78.19 26.84 -109.64
N ASP A 358 -79.03 27.52 -108.83
CA ASP A 358 -78.78 27.71 -107.38
C ASP A 358 -78.83 26.38 -106.60
N LEU A 359 -79.78 25.49 -106.95
CA LEU A 359 -79.90 24.18 -106.31
C LEU A 359 -78.76 23.22 -106.68
N GLU A 360 -78.26 23.26 -107.92
CA GLU A 360 -77.11 22.45 -108.34
C GLU A 360 -75.82 22.91 -107.63
N THR A 361 -75.66 24.21 -107.41
CA THR A 361 -74.48 24.77 -106.70
C THR A 361 -74.46 24.36 -105.23
N ARG A 362 -75.62 24.41 -104.54
CA ARG A 362 -75.74 23.98 -103.14
C ARG A 362 -75.56 22.47 -102.94
N LEU A 363 -75.96 21.66 -103.93
CA LEU A 363 -75.73 20.21 -103.90
C LEU A 363 -74.24 19.88 -104.01
N ALA A 364 -73.51 20.59 -104.87
CA ALA A 364 -72.06 20.43 -105.04
C ALA A 364 -71.27 20.85 -103.79
N GLU A 365 -71.68 21.94 -103.12
CA GLU A 365 -71.07 22.38 -101.85
C GLU A 365 -71.29 21.36 -100.72
N SER A 366 -72.50 20.82 -100.59
CA SER A 366 -72.80 19.79 -99.58
C SER A 366 -72.06 18.47 -99.83
N GLN A 367 -71.88 18.07 -101.09
CA GLN A 367 -71.08 16.88 -101.43
C GLN A 367 -69.59 17.08 -101.10
N LYS A 368 -69.06 18.29 -101.27
CA LYS A 368 -67.66 18.63 -100.91
C LYS A 368 -67.44 18.68 -99.40
N GLU A 369 -68.41 19.15 -98.62
CA GLU A 369 -68.36 19.06 -97.16
C GLU A 369 -68.42 17.60 -96.68
N LYS A 370 -69.25 16.76 -97.29
CA LYS A 370 -69.37 15.34 -96.92
C LYS A 370 -68.06 14.59 -97.13
N THR A 371 -67.38 14.77 -98.27
CA THR A 371 -66.10 14.09 -98.54
C THR A 371 -64.98 14.59 -97.61
N ALA A 372 -64.97 15.89 -97.28
CA ALA A 372 -64.02 16.45 -96.30
C ALA A 372 -64.24 15.91 -94.88
N VAL A 373 -65.50 15.68 -94.47
CA VAL A 373 -65.84 15.05 -93.18
C VAL A 373 -65.46 13.57 -93.17
N GLU A 374 -65.66 12.82 -94.27
CA GLU A 374 -65.25 11.42 -94.38
C GLU A 374 -63.72 11.24 -94.34
N GLU A 375 -62.94 12.13 -94.96
CA GLU A 375 -61.46 12.12 -94.83
C GLU A 375 -60.98 12.48 -93.42
N LYS A 376 -61.65 13.45 -92.75
CA LYS A 376 -61.38 13.75 -91.34
C LYS A 376 -61.74 12.59 -90.42
N ALA A 377 -62.83 11.88 -90.68
CA ALA A 377 -63.22 10.69 -89.92
C ALA A 377 -62.23 9.53 -90.10
N LYS A 378 -61.74 9.29 -91.32
CA LYS A 378 -60.71 8.27 -91.60
C LYS A 378 -59.36 8.59 -90.96
N SER A 379 -58.92 9.85 -91.03
CA SER A 379 -57.67 10.27 -90.37
C SER A 379 -57.78 10.22 -88.84
N ALA A 380 -58.93 10.57 -88.27
CA ALA A 380 -59.20 10.40 -86.84
C ALA A 380 -59.25 8.93 -86.41
N ALA A 381 -59.85 8.05 -87.22
CA ALA A 381 -59.89 6.61 -86.96
C ALA A 381 -58.49 5.98 -86.98
N ASN A 382 -57.67 6.30 -87.98
CA ASN A 382 -56.28 5.84 -88.04
C ASN A 382 -55.44 6.37 -86.86
N SER A 383 -55.68 7.62 -86.44
CA SER A 383 -55.02 8.18 -85.25
C SER A 383 -55.47 7.50 -83.95
N ALA A 384 -56.74 7.08 -83.85
CA ALA A 384 -57.25 6.34 -82.69
C ALA A 384 -56.65 4.93 -82.63
N GLU A 385 -56.58 4.21 -83.75
CA GLU A 385 -55.97 2.89 -83.83
C GLU A 385 -54.46 2.93 -83.52
N GLN A 386 -53.77 3.99 -83.96
CA GLN A 386 -52.38 4.22 -83.60
C GLN A 386 -52.19 4.51 -82.10
N LEU A 387 -53.11 5.25 -81.48
CA LEU A 387 -53.12 5.52 -80.03
C LEU A 387 -53.40 4.24 -79.21
N ASP A 388 -54.33 3.41 -79.65
CA ASP A 388 -54.63 2.12 -78.99
C ASP A 388 -53.46 1.15 -79.09
N ALA A 389 -52.77 1.10 -80.24
CA ALA A 389 -51.55 0.33 -80.39
C ALA A 389 -50.41 0.84 -79.49
N GLN A 390 -50.26 2.17 -79.33
CA GLN A 390 -49.30 2.76 -78.40
C GLN A 390 -49.66 2.48 -76.94
N LEU A 391 -50.95 2.52 -76.57
CA LEU A 391 -51.43 2.21 -75.24
C LEU A 391 -51.17 0.73 -74.90
N ALA A 392 -51.46 -0.18 -75.83
CA ALA A 392 -51.18 -1.61 -75.67
C ALA A 392 -49.68 -1.89 -75.50
N ALA A 393 -48.83 -1.22 -76.28
CA ALA A 393 -47.37 -1.31 -76.15
C ALA A 393 -46.89 -0.79 -74.78
N LYS A 394 -47.44 0.34 -74.30
CA LYS A 394 -47.11 0.91 -72.98
C LYS A 394 -47.61 0.05 -71.81
N LEU A 395 -48.77 -0.58 -71.95
CA LEU A 395 -49.28 -1.53 -70.96
C LEU A 395 -48.41 -2.80 -70.89
N SER A 396 -47.94 -3.30 -72.03
CA SER A 396 -46.99 -4.42 -72.08
C SER A 396 -45.64 -4.05 -71.43
N GLU A 397 -45.11 -2.87 -71.74
CA GLU A 397 -43.88 -2.34 -71.12
C GLU A 397 -44.04 -2.17 -69.60
N MET A 398 -45.19 -1.65 -69.13
CA MET A 398 -45.52 -1.56 -67.70
C MET A 398 -45.63 -2.94 -67.04
N ALA A 399 -46.21 -3.94 -67.71
CA ALA A 399 -46.31 -5.29 -67.16
C ALA A 399 -44.92 -5.93 -66.97
N ILE A 400 -44.05 -5.80 -67.97
CA ILE A 400 -42.65 -6.27 -67.88
C ILE A 400 -41.89 -5.52 -66.79
N LEU A 401 -42.07 -4.19 -66.68
CA LEU A 401 -41.42 -3.38 -65.65
C LEU A 401 -41.92 -3.76 -64.25
N ASN A 402 -43.21 -4.06 -64.09
CA ASN A 402 -43.80 -4.47 -62.82
C ASN A 402 -43.33 -5.87 -62.39
N GLU A 403 -43.19 -6.79 -63.34
CA GLU A 403 -42.61 -8.12 -63.10
C GLU A 403 -41.11 -8.00 -62.74
N ALA A 404 -40.36 -7.13 -63.42
CA ALA A 404 -38.98 -6.81 -63.06
C ALA A 404 -38.87 -6.15 -61.67
N TYR A 405 -39.81 -5.27 -61.31
CA TYR A 405 -39.88 -4.63 -59.99
C TYR A 405 -40.17 -5.64 -58.87
N GLU A 406 -41.17 -6.52 -59.05
CA GLU A 406 -41.49 -7.53 -58.03
C GLU A 406 -40.37 -8.58 -57.89
N THR A 407 -39.71 -8.96 -58.97
CA THR A 407 -38.54 -9.85 -58.89
C THR A 407 -37.37 -9.20 -58.15
N GLU A 408 -37.10 -7.91 -58.40
CA GLU A 408 -36.03 -7.19 -57.70
C GLU A 408 -36.37 -6.96 -56.21
N LYS A 409 -37.61 -6.59 -55.90
CA LYS A 409 -38.12 -6.50 -54.52
C LYS A 409 -38.00 -7.83 -53.78
N GLN A 410 -38.30 -8.95 -54.44
CA GLN A 410 -38.14 -10.28 -53.84
C GLN A 410 -36.66 -10.65 -53.62
N LYS A 411 -35.75 -10.26 -54.52
CA LYS A 411 -34.29 -10.42 -54.31
C LYS A 411 -33.81 -9.56 -53.15
N SER A 412 -34.19 -8.29 -53.08
CA SER A 412 -33.81 -7.39 -51.98
C SER A 412 -34.33 -7.87 -50.62
N ALA A 413 -35.55 -8.42 -50.57
CA ALA A 413 -36.09 -9.02 -49.35
C ALA A 413 -35.26 -10.23 -48.88
N LYS A 414 -34.90 -11.14 -49.80
CA LYS A 414 -34.01 -12.28 -49.50
C LYS A 414 -32.63 -11.83 -49.02
N GLN A 415 -32.02 -10.85 -49.68
CA GLN A 415 -30.73 -10.27 -49.28
C GLN A 415 -30.80 -9.64 -47.89
N LEU A 416 -31.90 -8.96 -47.55
CA LEU A 416 -32.09 -8.37 -46.23
C LEU A 416 -32.19 -9.46 -45.14
N ASP A 417 -32.87 -10.57 -45.41
CA ASP A 417 -32.97 -11.69 -44.48
C ASP A 417 -31.62 -12.42 -44.31
N GLU A 418 -30.86 -12.59 -45.40
CA GLU A 418 -29.48 -13.11 -45.36
C GLU A 418 -28.54 -12.20 -44.55
N LEU A 419 -28.61 -10.88 -44.76
CA LEU A 419 -27.84 -9.90 -43.99
C LEU A 419 -28.21 -9.90 -42.50
N LYS A 420 -29.50 -10.00 -42.16
CA LYS A 420 -29.96 -10.11 -40.77
C LYS A 420 -29.45 -11.40 -40.11
N ALA A 421 -29.51 -12.53 -40.82
CA ALA A 421 -29.00 -13.80 -40.33
C ALA A 421 -27.48 -13.75 -40.12
N HIS A 422 -26.74 -13.13 -41.05
CA HIS A 422 -25.29 -12.93 -40.93
C HIS A 422 -24.93 -12.03 -39.75
N ALA A 423 -25.59 -10.88 -39.60
CA ALA A 423 -25.38 -9.97 -38.48
C ALA A 423 -25.70 -10.62 -37.12
N ALA A 424 -26.76 -11.43 -37.04
CA ALA A 424 -27.08 -12.19 -35.83
C ALA A 424 -26.02 -13.24 -35.50
N ALA A 425 -25.45 -13.92 -36.51
CA ALA A 425 -24.37 -14.87 -36.33
C ALA A 425 -23.06 -14.18 -35.88
N GLU A 426 -22.69 -13.06 -36.50
CA GLU A 426 -21.51 -12.27 -36.10
C GLU A 426 -21.64 -11.71 -34.68
N LEU A 427 -22.82 -11.23 -34.30
CA LEU A 427 -23.09 -10.76 -32.93
C LEU A 427 -22.90 -11.90 -31.93
N ARG A 428 -23.41 -13.11 -32.23
CA ARG A 428 -23.28 -14.29 -31.37
C ARG A 428 -21.81 -14.72 -31.22
N ILE A 429 -21.03 -14.73 -32.31
CA ILE A 429 -19.59 -15.01 -32.28
C ILE A 429 -18.85 -13.96 -31.45
N SER A 430 -19.20 -12.68 -31.61
CA SER A 430 -18.59 -11.58 -30.87
C SER A 430 -18.90 -11.65 -29.38
N GLN A 431 -20.14 -11.97 -29.00
CA GLN A 431 -20.54 -12.21 -27.61
C GLN A 431 -19.77 -13.38 -27.00
N GLN A 432 -19.59 -14.47 -27.74
CA GLN A 432 -18.84 -15.64 -27.28
C GLN A 432 -17.34 -15.31 -27.08
N ARG A 433 -16.73 -14.56 -28.00
CA ARG A 433 -15.33 -14.08 -27.85
C ARG A 433 -15.15 -13.13 -26.67
N LEU A 434 -16.09 -12.20 -26.46
CA LEU A 434 -16.06 -11.30 -25.31
C LEU A 434 -16.17 -12.08 -24.00
N PHE A 435 -17.09 -13.05 -23.94
CA PHE A 435 -17.23 -13.94 -22.78
C PHE A 435 -15.95 -14.73 -22.52
N GLU A 436 -15.34 -15.32 -23.55
CA GLU A 436 -14.07 -16.03 -23.43
C GLU A 436 -12.94 -15.12 -22.92
N SER A 437 -12.87 -13.89 -23.43
CA SER A 437 -11.92 -12.87 -22.97
C SER A 437 -12.15 -12.48 -21.51
N CYS A 438 -13.40 -12.34 -21.07
CA CYS A 438 -13.74 -12.09 -19.66
C CYS A 438 -13.31 -13.26 -18.76
N CYS A 439 -13.58 -14.51 -19.17
CA CYS A 439 -13.11 -15.69 -18.45
C CYS A 439 -11.58 -15.72 -18.35
N CYS A 440 -10.86 -15.35 -19.42
CA CYS A 440 -9.40 -15.24 -19.39
C CYS A 440 -8.91 -14.15 -18.42
N GLY A 441 -9.60 -13.00 -18.36
CA GLY A 441 -9.26 -11.92 -17.43
C GLY A 441 -9.47 -12.33 -15.97
N VAL A 442 -10.59 -13.00 -15.67
CA VAL A 442 -10.87 -13.56 -14.34
C VAL A 442 -9.84 -14.63 -13.98
N GLU A 443 -9.52 -15.54 -14.90
CA GLU A 443 -8.48 -16.56 -14.73
C GLU A 443 -7.13 -15.92 -14.39
N GLN A 444 -6.72 -14.88 -15.14
CA GLN A 444 -5.46 -14.19 -14.91
C GLN A 444 -5.43 -13.47 -13.54
N ASN A 445 -6.55 -12.88 -13.11
CA ASN A 445 -6.62 -12.19 -11.83
C ASN A 445 -6.51 -13.19 -10.65
N LEU A 446 -7.27 -14.29 -10.72
CA LEU A 446 -7.21 -15.36 -9.71
C LEU A 446 -5.84 -16.04 -9.67
N GLN A 447 -5.20 -16.23 -10.84
CA GLN A 447 -3.85 -16.77 -10.91
C GLN A 447 -2.84 -15.85 -10.23
N ARG A 448 -2.92 -14.53 -10.49
CA ARG A 448 -2.07 -13.53 -9.81
C ARG A 448 -2.25 -13.58 -8.29
N ALA A 449 -3.49 -13.60 -7.80
CA ALA A 449 -3.75 -13.70 -6.36
C ALA A 449 -3.21 -15.00 -5.75
N SER A 450 -3.29 -16.12 -6.47
CA SER A 450 -2.71 -17.39 -6.05
C SER A 450 -1.17 -17.33 -5.99
N ASP A 451 -0.54 -16.70 -6.97
CA ASP A 451 0.93 -16.59 -7.05
C ASP A 451 1.45 -15.64 -5.96
N GLU A 452 0.76 -14.52 -5.74
CA GLU A 452 1.12 -13.50 -4.75
C GLU A 452 0.71 -13.87 -3.32
N LEU A 453 0.04 -14.99 -3.08
CA LEU A 453 -0.44 -15.39 -1.75
C LEU A 453 0.67 -15.52 -0.69
N HIS A 454 1.91 -15.77 -1.10
CA HIS A 454 3.07 -15.76 -0.19
C HIS A 454 3.35 -14.35 0.39
N SER A 455 2.89 -13.30 -0.28
CA SER A 455 3.03 -11.90 0.15
C SER A 455 1.96 -11.47 1.16
N ALA A 456 0.97 -12.32 1.47
CA ALA A 456 -0.02 -12.02 2.51
C ALA A 456 0.62 -11.72 3.88
N ASN A 457 1.85 -12.20 4.12
CA ASN A 457 2.64 -11.94 5.32
C ASN A 457 3.12 -10.49 5.46
N SER A 458 3.11 -9.69 4.39
CA SER A 458 3.53 -8.29 4.42
C SER A 458 2.36 -7.31 4.55
N ILE A 459 1.13 -7.80 4.63
CA ILE A 459 -0.10 -7.00 4.66
C ILE A 459 -0.80 -7.22 6.01
N SER A 460 -1.25 -6.14 6.65
CA SER A 460 -2.10 -6.23 7.85
C SER A 460 -3.56 -6.01 7.46
N TYR A 461 -4.43 -6.96 7.79
CA TYR A 461 -5.85 -6.89 7.45
C TYR A 461 -6.74 -7.26 8.65
N PRO A 462 -7.74 -6.43 9.03
CA PRO A 462 -8.64 -6.74 10.13
C PRO A 462 -9.60 -7.90 9.83
N LEU A 463 -9.71 -8.88 10.73
CA LEU A 463 -10.61 -10.02 10.59
C LEU A 463 -12.10 -9.62 10.48
N GLN A 464 -12.49 -8.52 11.12
CA GLN A 464 -13.86 -8.01 11.09
C GLN A 464 -14.30 -7.57 9.69
N LEU A 465 -13.35 -7.26 8.80
CA LEU A 465 -13.61 -6.91 7.40
C LEU A 465 -13.55 -8.12 6.47
N ALA A 466 -12.80 -9.17 6.85
CA ALA A 466 -12.65 -10.38 6.04
C ALA A 466 -13.92 -11.24 6.07
N LEU A 467 -14.52 -11.44 7.26
CA LEU A 467 -15.70 -12.30 7.41
C LEU A 467 -16.93 -11.84 6.60
N PRO A 468 -17.31 -10.55 6.57
CA PRO A 468 -18.39 -10.07 5.71
C PRO A 468 -18.08 -10.27 4.22
N ALA A 469 -16.82 -10.04 3.81
CA ALA A 469 -16.39 -10.19 2.42
C ALA A 469 -16.41 -11.66 1.95
N ILE A 470 -16.07 -12.61 2.82
CA ILE A 470 -16.21 -14.05 2.55
C ILE A 470 -17.68 -14.41 2.32
N ARG A 471 -18.59 -13.89 3.17
CA ARG A 471 -20.03 -14.16 3.05
C ARG A 471 -20.64 -13.61 1.77
N THR A 472 -20.26 -12.41 1.36
CA THR A 472 -20.76 -11.86 0.10
C THR A 472 -20.36 -12.72 -1.10
N GLN A 473 -19.19 -13.36 -1.09
CA GLN A 473 -18.81 -14.28 -2.18
C GLN A 473 -19.69 -15.53 -2.22
N ILE A 474 -20.12 -16.04 -1.07
CA ILE A 474 -21.05 -17.18 -1.01
C ILE A 474 -22.39 -16.81 -1.67
N ASP A 475 -22.90 -15.61 -1.39
CA ASP A 475 -24.14 -15.10 -1.99
C ASP A 475 -24.01 -14.86 -3.50
N VAL A 476 -22.87 -14.33 -3.97
CA VAL A 476 -22.59 -14.14 -5.40
C VAL A 476 -22.54 -15.48 -6.15
N ILE A 477 -21.96 -16.52 -5.54
CA ILE A 477 -21.94 -17.87 -6.15
C ILE A 477 -23.35 -18.46 -6.26
N ASP A 478 -24.19 -18.27 -5.24
CA ASP A 478 -25.60 -18.70 -5.29
C ASP A 478 -26.35 -17.97 -6.40
N LYS A 479 -26.12 -16.66 -6.55
CA LYS A 479 -26.69 -15.85 -7.62
C LYS A 479 -26.24 -16.33 -9.00
N LEU A 480 -24.94 -16.62 -9.18
CA LEU A 480 -24.39 -17.17 -10.43
C LEU A 480 -25.04 -18.51 -10.80
N GLY A 481 -25.29 -19.38 -9.82
CA GLY A 481 -26.00 -20.64 -10.02
C GLY A 481 -27.40 -20.47 -10.62
N THR A 482 -28.09 -19.37 -10.29
CA THR A 482 -29.43 -19.07 -10.81
C THR A 482 -29.42 -18.41 -12.20
N ILE A 483 -28.41 -17.58 -12.50
CA ILE A 483 -28.31 -16.81 -13.74
C ILE A 483 -27.68 -17.64 -14.87
N MET A 484 -26.84 -18.63 -14.55
CA MET A 484 -26.19 -19.50 -15.52
C MET A 484 -27.17 -20.36 -16.31
N ARG A 485 -27.33 -20.00 -17.58
CA ARG A 485 -28.03 -20.74 -18.64
C ARG A 485 -27.02 -21.34 -19.62
N ASP A 486 -27.52 -21.95 -20.69
CA ASP A 486 -26.68 -22.62 -21.70
C ASP A 486 -26.02 -21.63 -22.70
N GLU A 487 -26.22 -20.32 -22.53
CA GLU A 487 -25.64 -19.25 -23.35
C GLU A 487 -25.06 -18.12 -22.48
N PRO A 488 -23.98 -17.45 -22.93
CA PRO A 488 -23.39 -16.33 -22.21
C PRO A 488 -24.32 -15.11 -22.23
N SER A 489 -24.68 -14.60 -21.05
CA SER A 489 -25.48 -13.38 -20.89
C SER A 489 -24.64 -12.23 -20.35
N ALA A 490 -25.07 -10.99 -20.61
CA ALA A 490 -24.41 -9.80 -20.06
C ALA A 490 -24.41 -9.80 -18.52
N GLU A 491 -25.48 -10.31 -17.91
CA GLU A 491 -25.61 -10.45 -16.45
C GLU A 491 -24.60 -11.48 -15.89
N LEU A 492 -24.40 -12.60 -16.59
CA LEU A 492 -23.40 -13.61 -16.23
C LEU A 492 -21.98 -13.05 -16.33
N VAL A 493 -21.67 -12.31 -17.39
CA VAL A 493 -20.37 -11.66 -17.57
C VAL A 493 -20.07 -10.71 -16.41
N HIS A 494 -21.05 -9.89 -16.03
CA HIS A 494 -20.91 -8.92 -14.96
C HIS A 494 -20.63 -9.61 -13.61
N GLU A 495 -21.50 -10.54 -13.20
CA GLU A 495 -21.35 -11.24 -11.92
C GLU A 495 -20.08 -12.09 -11.85
N LEU A 496 -19.69 -12.72 -12.96
CA LEU A 496 -18.43 -13.48 -13.03
C LEU A 496 -17.21 -12.56 -12.87
N THR A 497 -17.26 -11.34 -13.42
CA THR A 497 -16.19 -10.36 -13.28
C THR A 497 -16.10 -9.85 -11.85
N VAL A 498 -17.23 -9.56 -11.21
CA VAL A 498 -17.31 -9.17 -9.79
C VAL A 498 -16.75 -10.27 -8.90
N LEU A 499 -17.22 -11.51 -9.06
CA LEU A 499 -16.69 -12.68 -8.34
C LEU A 499 -15.17 -12.81 -8.52
N GLY A 500 -14.68 -12.73 -9.76
CA GLY A 500 -13.25 -12.88 -10.05
C GLY A 500 -12.37 -11.81 -9.42
N HIS A 501 -12.88 -10.60 -9.24
CA HIS A 501 -12.17 -9.51 -8.58
C HIS A 501 -12.25 -9.62 -7.07
N GLU A 502 -13.44 -9.71 -6.51
CA GLU A 502 -13.64 -9.74 -5.06
C GLU A 502 -13.08 -11.02 -4.42
N LEU A 503 -13.16 -12.17 -5.11
CA LEU A 503 -12.60 -13.41 -4.59
C LEU A 503 -11.07 -13.38 -4.54
N ALA A 504 -10.42 -12.72 -5.51
CA ALA A 504 -8.97 -12.50 -5.49
C ALA A 504 -8.56 -11.67 -4.26
N ASP A 505 -9.32 -10.62 -3.95
CA ASP A 505 -9.11 -9.80 -2.76
C ASP A 505 -9.38 -10.59 -1.47
N VAL A 506 -10.47 -11.37 -1.42
CA VAL A 506 -10.81 -12.21 -0.26
C VAL A 506 -9.74 -13.26 0.01
N ILE A 507 -9.15 -13.88 -1.01
CA ILE A 507 -8.04 -14.83 -0.87
C ILE A 507 -6.85 -14.17 -0.16
N MET A 508 -6.44 -12.99 -0.63
CA MET A 508 -5.33 -12.24 -0.04
C MET A 508 -5.65 -11.71 1.36
N CYS A 509 -6.83 -11.13 1.54
CA CYS A 509 -7.26 -10.52 2.80
C CYS A 509 -7.50 -11.55 3.89
N SER A 510 -7.99 -12.75 3.57
CA SER A 510 -8.22 -13.82 4.55
C SER A 510 -6.90 -14.38 5.06
N ALA A 511 -5.92 -14.60 4.16
CA ALA A 511 -4.58 -15.00 4.54
C ALA A 511 -3.86 -13.90 5.35
N ALA A 512 -3.97 -12.63 4.95
CA ALA A 512 -3.41 -11.50 5.68
C ALA A 512 -4.07 -11.31 7.06
N ALA A 513 -5.39 -11.52 7.16
CA ALA A 513 -6.12 -11.48 8.42
C ALA A 513 -5.68 -12.60 9.36
N ALA A 514 -5.54 -13.82 8.85
CA ALA A 514 -5.01 -14.94 9.62
C ALA A 514 -3.58 -14.67 10.09
N TYR A 515 -2.71 -14.13 9.22
CA TYR A 515 -1.35 -13.74 9.60
C TYR A 515 -1.32 -12.66 10.69
N THR A 516 -2.19 -11.65 10.56
CA THR A 516 -2.31 -10.54 11.53
C THR A 516 -2.82 -11.02 12.89
N VAL A 517 -3.72 -12.00 12.92
CA VAL A 517 -4.35 -12.51 14.14
C VAL A 517 -3.54 -13.62 14.79
N SER A 518 -3.04 -14.59 14.03
CA SER A 518 -2.31 -15.74 14.53
C SER A 518 -1.46 -16.42 13.45
N ILE A 519 -0.13 -16.35 13.59
CA ILE A 519 0.83 -17.04 12.73
C ILE A 519 0.60 -18.56 12.73
N GLN A 520 0.01 -19.13 13.79
CA GLN A 520 -0.29 -20.56 13.89
C GLN A 520 -1.48 -20.99 13.03
N HIS A 521 -2.51 -20.14 12.93
CA HIS A 521 -3.69 -20.42 12.11
C HIS A 521 -3.52 -19.91 10.68
N PHE A 522 -2.45 -19.17 10.42
CA PHE A 522 -2.09 -18.70 9.10
C PHE A 522 -1.90 -19.85 8.11
N GLU A 523 -1.12 -20.89 8.43
CA GLU A 523 -0.84 -21.99 7.49
C GLU A 523 -2.11 -22.74 7.05
N PRO A 524 -3.04 -23.15 7.94
CA PRO A 524 -4.32 -23.71 7.54
C PRO A 524 -5.19 -22.78 6.69
N VAL A 525 -5.28 -21.49 7.06
CA VAL A 525 -6.06 -20.51 6.29
C VAL A 525 -5.42 -20.25 4.93
N GLN A 526 -4.10 -20.14 4.87
CA GLN A 526 -3.35 -19.94 3.63
C GLN A 526 -3.49 -21.14 2.69
N GLU A 527 -3.42 -22.36 3.20
CA GLU A 527 -3.66 -23.55 2.38
C GLU A 527 -5.11 -23.61 1.91
N GLN A 528 -6.09 -23.26 2.75
CA GLN A 528 -7.48 -23.16 2.29
C GLN A 528 -7.68 -22.06 1.24
N CYS A 529 -7.00 -20.92 1.37
CA CYS A 529 -6.97 -19.86 0.35
C CYS A 529 -6.40 -20.38 -0.99
N ARG A 530 -5.39 -21.27 -0.97
CA ARG A 530 -4.89 -21.95 -2.18
C ARG A 530 -5.92 -22.90 -2.79
N VAL A 531 -6.66 -23.64 -1.96
CA VAL A 531 -7.75 -24.51 -2.41
C VAL A 531 -8.85 -23.68 -3.08
N VAL A 532 -9.28 -22.58 -2.45
CA VAL A 532 -10.27 -21.64 -3.01
C VAL A 532 -9.79 -21.07 -4.35
N ALA A 533 -8.52 -20.62 -4.44
CA ALA A 533 -7.95 -20.12 -5.69
C ALA A 533 -7.96 -21.19 -6.80
N ARG A 534 -7.61 -22.45 -6.47
CA ARG A 534 -7.59 -23.57 -7.41
C ARG A 534 -8.99 -23.90 -7.94
N GLU A 535 -9.99 -23.96 -7.07
CA GLU A 535 -11.38 -24.22 -7.47
C GLU A 535 -11.96 -23.05 -8.27
N ALA A 536 -11.60 -21.80 -7.94
CA ALA A 536 -12.01 -20.62 -8.71
C ALA A 536 -11.40 -20.60 -10.12
N LEU A 537 -10.13 -20.97 -10.25
CA LEU A 537 -9.46 -21.15 -11.55
C LEU A 537 -10.12 -22.29 -12.36
N ARG A 538 -10.51 -23.39 -11.70
CA ARG A 538 -11.26 -24.48 -12.34
C ARG A 538 -12.62 -23.99 -12.85
N ALA A 539 -13.32 -23.14 -12.09
CA ALA A 539 -14.60 -22.55 -12.50
C ALA A 539 -14.42 -21.66 -13.76
N ALA A 540 -13.45 -20.76 -13.75
CA ALA A 540 -13.15 -19.88 -14.88
C ALA A 540 -12.78 -20.68 -16.15
N LYS A 541 -11.96 -21.73 -16.04
CA LYS A 541 -11.59 -22.60 -17.16
C LYS A 541 -12.78 -23.41 -17.70
N THR A 542 -13.63 -23.93 -16.82
CA THR A 542 -14.81 -24.71 -17.23
C THR A 542 -15.82 -23.83 -17.98
N LEU A 543 -15.99 -22.59 -17.55
CA LEU A 543 -16.81 -21.59 -18.25
C LEU A 543 -16.18 -21.16 -19.58
N LYS A 544 -14.85 -20.99 -19.64
CA LYS A 544 -14.11 -20.71 -20.88
C LYS A 544 -14.32 -21.81 -21.94
N ASP A 545 -14.34 -23.08 -21.51
CA ASP A 545 -14.65 -24.24 -22.36
C ASP A 545 -16.15 -24.37 -22.71
N VAL A 546 -16.99 -23.39 -22.34
CA VAL A 546 -18.44 -23.35 -22.63
C VAL A 546 -19.20 -24.53 -22.00
N LYS A 547 -18.70 -25.08 -20.88
CA LYS A 547 -19.33 -26.20 -20.15
C LYS A 547 -20.21 -25.67 -19.01
N PHE A 548 -21.29 -24.95 -19.35
CA PHE A 548 -22.17 -24.31 -18.39
C PHE A 548 -22.85 -25.29 -17.41
N SER A 549 -23.24 -26.48 -17.90
CA SER A 549 -23.85 -27.52 -17.06
C SER A 549 -22.89 -28.02 -15.98
N ASP A 550 -21.65 -28.32 -16.35
CA ASP A 550 -20.62 -28.83 -15.42
C ASP A 550 -20.23 -27.75 -14.40
N ALA A 551 -20.07 -26.51 -14.88
CA ALA A 551 -19.81 -25.37 -14.01
C ALA A 551 -20.92 -25.20 -12.95
N ARG A 552 -22.19 -25.25 -13.37
CA ARG A 552 -23.37 -25.05 -12.49
C ARG A 552 -23.53 -26.14 -11.45
N ASN A 553 -23.40 -27.39 -11.87
CA ASN A 553 -23.81 -28.53 -11.05
C ASN A 553 -22.67 -29.11 -10.20
N GLU A 554 -21.41 -28.92 -10.62
CA GLU A 554 -20.25 -29.51 -9.95
C GLU A 554 -19.27 -28.45 -9.43
N VAL A 555 -18.82 -27.53 -10.31
CA VAL A 555 -17.67 -26.67 -9.99
C VAL A 555 -18.03 -25.52 -9.04
N PHE A 556 -19.09 -24.76 -9.31
CA PHE A 556 -19.53 -23.68 -8.40
C PHE A 556 -19.97 -24.19 -7.02
N PRO A 557 -20.71 -25.31 -6.90
CA PRO A 557 -21.00 -25.91 -5.59
C PRO A 557 -19.74 -26.33 -4.83
N THR A 558 -18.72 -26.85 -5.52
CA THR A 558 -17.43 -27.21 -4.91
C THR A 558 -16.67 -25.97 -4.43
N LEU A 559 -16.64 -24.91 -5.23
CA LEU A 559 -16.06 -23.62 -4.86
C LEU A 559 -16.80 -22.98 -3.66
N LYS A 560 -18.13 -23.04 -3.65
CA LYS A 560 -18.92 -22.57 -2.51
C LYS A 560 -18.54 -23.30 -1.23
N LYS A 561 -18.39 -24.63 -1.29
CA LYS A 561 -17.99 -25.44 -0.14
C LYS A 561 -16.60 -25.06 0.36
N SER A 562 -15.63 -24.84 -0.52
CA SER A 562 -14.27 -24.44 -0.10
C SER A 562 -14.23 -23.04 0.51
N ILE A 563 -15.06 -22.11 0.05
CA ILE A 563 -15.22 -20.77 0.66
C ILE A 563 -15.94 -20.86 2.01
N GLN A 564 -16.92 -21.75 2.17
CA GLN A 564 -17.55 -22.01 3.47
C GLN A 564 -16.57 -22.62 4.47
N GLU A 565 -15.71 -23.53 4.04
CA GLU A 565 -14.61 -24.05 4.87
C GLU A 565 -13.64 -22.91 5.25
N LEU A 566 -13.29 -22.02 4.32
CA LEU A 566 -12.51 -20.81 4.62
C LEU A 566 -13.21 -19.91 5.65
N GLU A 567 -14.53 -19.70 5.52
CA GLU A 567 -15.33 -18.96 6.50
C GLU A 567 -15.21 -19.60 7.88
N THR A 568 -15.37 -20.92 7.99
CA THR A 568 -15.27 -21.62 9.28
C THR A 568 -13.89 -21.46 9.91
N LEU A 569 -12.82 -21.54 9.10
CA LEU A 569 -11.46 -21.30 9.59
C LEU A 569 -11.27 -19.86 10.06
N CYS A 570 -11.78 -18.88 9.31
CA CYS A 570 -11.69 -17.46 9.66
C CYS A 570 -12.56 -17.08 10.87
N VAL A 571 -13.72 -17.71 11.07
CA VAL A 571 -14.57 -17.52 12.26
C VAL A 571 -13.89 -18.10 13.50
N ASN A 572 -13.21 -19.23 13.35
CA ASN A 572 -12.49 -19.91 14.42
C ASN A 572 -11.10 -19.29 14.69
N LEU A 573 -10.69 -18.26 13.94
CA LEU A 573 -9.49 -17.50 14.27
C LEU A 573 -9.67 -16.86 15.67
N PRO A 574 -8.62 -16.86 16.52
CA PRO A 574 -8.74 -16.33 17.85
C PRO A 574 -9.02 -14.82 17.80
N THR A 575 -10.29 -14.44 17.95
CA THR A 575 -10.63 -13.06 18.32
C THR A 575 -9.94 -12.77 19.66
N SER A 576 -9.20 -11.66 19.76
CA SER A 576 -8.45 -11.23 20.95
C SER A 576 -9.31 -10.97 22.21
N SER A 577 -10.53 -11.52 22.29
CA SER A 577 -11.51 -11.34 23.37
C SER A 577 -12.13 -12.64 23.90
N GLY A 578 -11.82 -13.82 23.34
CA GLY A 578 -12.54 -15.07 23.63
C GLY A 578 -12.17 -15.81 24.93
N ASP A 579 -10.90 -16.21 25.11
CA ASP A 579 -10.55 -17.31 26.03
C ASP A 579 -9.69 -16.93 27.25
N LEU A 580 -9.87 -15.72 27.80
CA LEU A 580 -9.32 -15.40 29.13
C LEU A 580 -10.46 -15.16 30.11
N ASP A 581 -10.60 -16.07 31.08
CA ASP A 581 -11.49 -15.89 32.22
C ASP A 581 -11.12 -14.60 32.95
N ALA A 582 -12.07 -13.65 33.00
CA ALA A 582 -11.86 -12.30 33.52
C ALA A 582 -11.40 -12.30 34.98
N GLU A 583 -11.83 -13.32 35.71
CA GLU A 583 -11.51 -13.52 37.10
C GLU A 583 -10.11 -14.09 37.30
N LYS A 584 -9.62 -14.93 36.38
CA LYS A 584 -8.34 -15.63 36.51
C LYS A 584 -7.14 -14.69 36.31
N VAL A 585 -7.18 -13.80 35.32
CA VAL A 585 -6.04 -12.92 35.00
C VAL A 585 -5.77 -11.88 36.10
N GLY A 586 -6.82 -11.28 36.68
CA GLY A 586 -6.68 -10.34 37.79
C GLY A 586 -6.14 -11.00 39.06
N LEU A 587 -6.63 -12.21 39.38
CA LEU A 587 -6.13 -12.99 40.51
C LEU A 587 -4.67 -13.43 40.31
N LEU A 588 -4.30 -13.86 39.11
CA LEU A 588 -2.92 -14.25 38.78
C LEU A 588 -1.93 -13.09 38.95
N LEU A 589 -2.31 -11.86 38.57
CA LEU A 589 -1.47 -10.69 38.80
C LEU A 589 -1.28 -10.43 40.30
N GLU A 590 -2.36 -10.43 41.08
CA GLU A 590 -2.26 -10.22 42.53
C GLU A 590 -1.41 -11.30 43.22
N ASP A 591 -1.60 -12.56 42.85
CA ASP A 591 -0.84 -13.69 43.39
C ASP A 591 0.65 -13.61 43.02
N GLU A 592 0.98 -13.25 41.77
CA GLU A 592 2.38 -13.13 41.35
C GLU A 592 3.06 -11.92 42.01
N MET A 593 2.35 -10.81 42.20
CA MET A 593 2.85 -9.64 42.93
C MET A 593 3.09 -9.96 44.41
N LYS A 594 2.24 -10.79 45.04
CA LYS A 594 2.46 -11.29 46.41
C LYS A 594 3.67 -12.22 46.48
N ARG A 595 3.83 -13.15 45.54
CA ARG A 595 5.01 -14.03 45.47
C ARG A 595 6.30 -13.24 45.32
N MET A 596 6.30 -12.19 44.49
CA MET A 596 7.44 -11.29 44.36
C MET A 596 7.75 -10.59 45.69
N ASP A 597 6.75 -10.04 46.39
CA ASP A 597 6.94 -9.41 47.71
C ASP A 597 7.53 -10.38 48.74
N GLU A 598 7.01 -11.62 48.79
CA GLU A 598 7.49 -12.66 49.69
C GLU A 598 8.94 -13.07 49.37
N ALA A 599 9.28 -13.23 48.10
CA ALA A 599 10.63 -13.53 47.66
C ALA A 599 11.62 -12.42 48.03
N ILE A 600 11.23 -11.15 47.86
CA ILE A 600 12.04 -9.98 48.22
C ILE A 600 12.24 -9.89 49.74
N LYS A 601 11.18 -10.06 50.53
CA LYS A 601 11.26 -10.06 52.01
C LYS A 601 12.15 -11.19 52.52
N LYS A 602 11.97 -12.39 51.98
CA LYS A 602 12.82 -13.54 52.30
C LYS A 602 14.28 -13.28 51.93
N ALA A 603 14.52 -12.63 50.79
CA ALA A 603 15.86 -12.26 50.35
C ALA A 603 16.56 -11.29 51.32
N VAL A 604 15.85 -10.27 51.81
CA VAL A 604 16.37 -9.35 52.85
C VAL A 604 16.72 -10.13 54.13
N GLN A 605 15.81 -10.97 54.61
CA GLN A 605 16.02 -11.74 55.83
C GLN A 605 17.24 -12.67 55.72
N VAL A 606 17.42 -13.33 54.59
CA VAL A 606 18.59 -14.18 54.37
C VAL A 606 19.88 -13.35 54.32
N ILE A 607 19.89 -12.17 53.69
CA ILE A 607 21.06 -11.27 53.69
C ILE A 607 21.41 -10.82 55.11
N GLU A 608 20.43 -10.47 55.94
CA GLU A 608 20.66 -10.12 57.36
C GLU A 608 21.21 -11.30 58.18
N ASP A 609 20.71 -12.51 57.94
CA ASP A 609 21.23 -13.71 58.60
C ASP A 609 22.64 -14.07 58.12
N LEU A 610 22.97 -13.81 56.84
CA LEU A 610 24.32 -13.92 56.31
C LEU A 610 25.28 -12.91 56.95
N GLN A 611 24.82 -11.69 57.25
CA GLN A 611 25.63 -10.71 57.99
C GLN A 611 26.01 -11.23 59.38
N LYS A 612 25.03 -11.75 60.13
CA LYS A 612 25.28 -12.35 61.46
C LYS A 612 26.24 -13.55 61.36
N LYS A 613 26.06 -14.40 60.34
CA LYS A 613 26.90 -15.58 60.10
C LYS A 613 28.33 -15.20 59.71
N SER A 614 28.51 -14.19 58.86
CA SER A 614 29.84 -13.71 58.45
C SER A 614 30.60 -13.15 59.65
N ARG A 615 29.95 -12.36 60.52
CA ARG A 615 30.54 -11.88 61.79
C ARG A 615 31.01 -12.99 62.72
N ALA A 616 30.36 -14.15 62.68
CA ALA A 616 30.72 -15.29 63.52
C ALA A 616 31.81 -16.18 62.89
N THR A 617 31.93 -16.20 61.56
CA THR A 617 32.75 -17.19 60.83
C THR A 617 34.01 -16.56 60.23
N ASP A 618 33.92 -15.33 59.73
CA ASP A 618 35.01 -14.62 59.05
C ASP A 618 35.75 -13.69 60.02
N SER A 619 37.03 -13.41 59.74
CA SER A 619 37.84 -12.48 60.53
C SER A 619 38.81 -11.68 59.64
N GLY A 620 39.33 -10.58 60.18
CA GLY A 620 40.27 -9.70 59.47
C GLY A 620 39.69 -9.02 58.23
N ILE A 621 40.51 -8.88 57.18
CA ILE A 621 40.15 -8.21 55.92
C ILE A 621 38.96 -8.89 55.22
N ARG A 622 38.84 -10.22 55.34
CA ARG A 622 37.73 -10.98 54.75
C ARG A 622 36.39 -10.61 55.35
N LEU A 623 36.33 -10.38 56.67
CA LEU A 623 35.12 -9.91 57.33
C LEU A 623 34.74 -8.49 56.87
N GLU A 624 35.71 -7.56 56.81
CA GLU A 624 35.47 -6.19 56.36
C GLU A 624 34.90 -6.15 54.92
N VAL A 625 35.46 -6.97 54.03
CA VAL A 625 34.98 -7.08 52.64
C VAL A 625 33.58 -7.69 52.59
N ASN A 626 33.34 -8.77 53.32
CA ASN A 626 32.04 -9.45 53.34
C ASN A 626 30.93 -8.56 53.92
N GLU A 627 31.19 -7.78 54.98
CA GLU A 627 30.23 -6.82 55.52
C GLU A 627 29.85 -5.74 54.50
N LYS A 628 30.84 -5.12 53.84
CA LYS A 628 30.58 -4.10 52.82
C LYS A 628 29.76 -4.63 51.65
N ILE A 629 30.05 -5.86 51.18
CA ILE A 629 29.29 -6.52 50.12
C ILE A 629 27.84 -6.72 50.57
N LEU A 630 27.64 -7.29 51.76
CA LEU A 630 26.31 -7.54 52.30
C LEU A 630 25.51 -6.25 52.55
N ASP A 631 26.13 -5.20 53.06
CA ASP A 631 25.51 -3.90 53.25
C ASP A 631 25.02 -3.31 51.92
N SER A 632 25.85 -3.40 50.88
CA SER A 632 25.46 -2.96 49.53
C SER A 632 24.32 -3.79 48.94
N CYS A 633 24.31 -5.11 49.18
CA CYS A 633 23.20 -5.99 48.77
C CYS A 633 21.91 -5.66 49.53
N ASN A 634 22.00 -5.34 50.82
CA ASN A 634 20.84 -4.97 51.64
C ASN A 634 20.27 -3.61 51.20
N ALA A 635 21.13 -2.65 50.87
CA ALA A 635 20.73 -1.36 50.29
C ALA A 635 20.02 -1.54 48.94
N LEU A 636 20.55 -2.42 48.07
CA LEU A 636 19.90 -2.77 46.80
C LEU A 636 18.51 -3.38 47.03
N MET A 637 18.38 -4.37 47.91
CA MET A 637 17.09 -4.98 48.21
C MET A 637 16.09 -3.98 48.80
N SER A 638 16.55 -3.06 49.65
CA SER A 638 15.72 -1.97 50.19
C SER A 638 15.21 -1.04 49.09
N ALA A 639 16.06 -0.67 48.13
CA ALA A 639 15.65 0.12 46.97
C ALA A 639 14.62 -0.62 46.09
N ILE A 640 14.77 -1.94 45.94
CA ILE A 640 13.84 -2.78 45.18
C ILE A 640 12.46 -2.84 45.88
N ILE A 641 12.41 -2.94 47.21
CA ILE A 641 11.15 -2.88 47.97
C ILE A 641 10.42 -1.56 47.69
N VAL A 642 11.14 -0.44 47.70
CA VAL A 642 10.56 0.88 47.37
C VAL A 642 10.05 0.89 45.92
N LEU A 643 10.81 0.37 44.97
CA LEU A 643 10.39 0.29 43.56
C LEU A 643 9.11 -0.51 43.38
N VAL A 644 9.02 -1.69 44.00
CA VAL A 644 7.83 -2.56 43.92
C VAL A 644 6.61 -1.86 44.54
N SER A 645 6.79 -1.19 45.68
CA SER A 645 5.74 -0.39 46.31
C SER A 645 5.25 0.74 45.39
N LYS A 646 6.16 1.48 44.76
CA LYS A 646 5.81 2.53 43.79
C LYS A 646 5.18 1.99 42.51
N SER A 647 5.60 0.81 42.05
CA SER A 647 5.02 0.11 40.89
C SER A 647 3.57 -0.27 41.16
N ARG A 648 3.27 -0.80 42.36
CA ARG A 648 1.90 -1.11 42.80
C ARG A 648 1.03 0.16 42.86
N ALA A 649 1.53 1.22 43.50
CA ALA A 649 0.79 2.47 43.60
C ALA A 649 0.47 3.07 42.21
N MET A 650 1.37 2.91 41.24
CA MET A 650 1.14 3.28 39.84
C MET A 650 0.06 2.41 39.19
N GLN A 651 0.13 1.08 39.32
CA GLN A 651 -0.87 0.16 38.78
C GLN A 651 -2.27 0.49 39.31
N GLU A 652 -2.40 0.77 40.61
CA GLU A 652 -3.65 1.20 41.23
C GLU A 652 -4.20 2.50 40.63
N GLU A 653 -3.33 3.47 40.31
CA GLU A 653 -3.74 4.72 39.65
C GLU A 653 -4.24 4.47 38.22
N ILE A 654 -3.52 3.66 37.45
CA ILE A 654 -3.88 3.28 36.08
C ILE A 654 -5.25 2.60 36.06
N VAL A 655 -5.46 1.66 36.98
CA VAL A 655 -6.73 0.95 37.09
C VAL A 655 -7.84 1.88 37.55
N ALA A 656 -7.60 2.74 38.54
CA ALA A 656 -8.59 3.70 39.04
C ALA A 656 -9.03 4.69 37.95
N ALA A 657 -8.07 5.19 37.15
CA ALA A 657 -8.34 6.11 36.05
C ALA A 657 -8.98 5.42 34.83
N GLY A 658 -8.58 4.19 34.52
CA GLY A 658 -8.95 3.49 33.28
C GLY A 658 -10.16 2.55 33.37
N ARG A 659 -10.62 2.17 34.57
CA ARG A 659 -11.72 1.20 34.72
C ARG A 659 -13.11 1.76 34.45
N GLY A 660 -13.32 3.07 34.59
CA GLY A 660 -14.66 3.67 34.51
C GLY A 660 -15.60 3.04 35.56
N THR A 661 -16.73 2.49 35.12
CA THR A 661 -17.68 1.73 35.97
C THR A 661 -17.34 0.24 36.12
N ALA A 662 -16.34 -0.25 35.39
CA ALA A 662 -15.94 -1.66 35.42
C ALA A 662 -15.12 -1.99 36.68
N SER A 663 -15.10 -3.27 37.04
CA SER A 663 -14.27 -3.77 38.13
C SER A 663 -12.77 -3.74 37.76
N PRO A 664 -11.84 -3.67 38.74
CA PRO A 664 -10.40 -3.82 38.50
C PRO A 664 -10.04 -5.10 37.73
N LYS A 665 -10.72 -6.21 38.03
CA LYS A 665 -10.54 -7.51 37.36
C LYS A 665 -10.87 -7.44 35.86
N GLU A 666 -12.01 -6.82 35.53
CA GLU A 666 -12.40 -6.59 34.13
C GLU A 666 -11.44 -5.66 33.40
N PHE A 667 -10.87 -4.66 34.09
CA PHE A 667 -9.85 -3.79 33.50
C PHE A 667 -8.59 -4.57 33.12
N TYR A 668 -8.12 -5.47 33.99
CA TYR A 668 -6.98 -6.34 33.71
C TYR A 668 -7.24 -7.32 32.55
N LYS A 669 -8.48 -7.85 32.41
CA LYS A 669 -8.88 -8.65 31.25
C LYS A 669 -8.86 -7.83 29.95
N ARG A 670 -9.49 -6.64 29.97
CA ARG A 670 -9.52 -5.75 28.80
C ARG A 670 -8.12 -5.34 28.34
N ASN A 671 -7.16 -5.30 29.26
CA ASN A 671 -5.77 -5.00 29.00
C ASN A 671 -4.86 -6.22 29.24
N HIS A 672 -5.28 -7.42 28.79
CA HIS A 672 -4.59 -8.68 29.12
C HIS A 672 -3.09 -8.67 28.77
N GLN A 673 -2.68 -8.15 27.60
CA GLN A 673 -1.26 -8.08 27.22
C GLN A 673 -0.42 -7.23 28.19
N TRP A 674 -1.01 -6.14 28.69
CA TRP A 674 -0.37 -5.31 29.70
C TRP A 674 -0.26 -6.05 31.03
N THR A 675 -1.33 -6.74 31.44
CA THR A 675 -1.36 -7.57 32.65
C THR A 675 -0.35 -8.73 32.58
N GLU A 676 -0.22 -9.40 31.45
CA GLU A 676 0.77 -10.45 31.21
C GLU A 676 2.21 -9.90 31.28
N GLY A 677 2.43 -8.71 30.71
CA GLY A 677 3.72 -8.01 30.81
C GLY A 677 4.10 -7.65 32.25
N LEU A 678 3.12 -7.36 33.11
CA LEU A 678 3.32 -7.15 34.55
C LEU A 678 3.62 -8.45 35.29
N ILE A 679 2.84 -9.51 35.04
CA ILE A 679 3.03 -10.84 35.65
C ILE A 679 4.44 -11.36 35.32
N SER A 680 4.85 -11.30 34.05
CA SER A 680 6.16 -11.75 33.59
C SER A 680 7.30 -10.98 34.26
N ALA A 681 7.17 -9.65 34.34
CA ALA A 681 8.17 -8.81 35.00
C ALA A 681 8.26 -9.08 36.52
N ALA A 682 7.12 -9.25 37.20
CA ALA A 682 7.09 -9.57 38.62
C ALA A 682 7.76 -10.92 38.93
N LYS A 683 7.48 -11.94 38.10
CA LYS A 683 8.13 -13.25 38.19
C LYS A 683 9.64 -13.17 38.02
N ALA A 684 10.11 -12.42 37.01
CA ALA A 684 11.53 -12.22 36.75
C ALA A 684 12.25 -11.54 37.93
N VAL A 685 11.60 -10.55 38.57
CA VAL A 685 12.16 -9.88 39.77
C VAL A 685 12.24 -10.85 40.96
N GLY A 686 11.21 -11.66 41.21
CA GLY A 686 11.22 -12.63 42.31
C GLY A 686 12.30 -13.70 42.17
N VAL A 687 12.50 -14.22 40.94
CA VAL A 687 13.58 -15.17 40.65
C VAL A 687 14.95 -14.50 40.82
N ALA A 688 15.15 -13.31 40.24
CA ALA A 688 16.43 -12.60 40.33
C ALA A 688 16.80 -12.23 41.78
N ALA A 689 15.82 -11.90 42.64
CA ALA A 689 16.03 -11.71 44.08
C ALA A 689 16.56 -12.98 44.77
N THR A 690 16.01 -14.15 44.40
CA THR A 690 16.48 -15.43 44.94
C THR A 690 17.90 -15.75 44.47
N VAL A 691 18.20 -15.52 43.19
CA VAL A 691 19.53 -15.75 42.60
C VAL A 691 20.59 -14.81 43.20
N LEU A 692 20.24 -13.55 43.47
CA LEU A 692 21.13 -12.58 44.15
C LEU A 692 21.57 -13.11 45.52
N VAL A 693 20.62 -13.58 46.32
CA VAL A 693 20.88 -14.09 47.68
C VAL A 693 21.72 -15.36 47.65
N GLN A 694 21.42 -16.29 46.74
CA GLN A 694 22.22 -17.51 46.55
C GLN A 694 23.65 -17.17 46.15
N SER A 695 23.82 -16.17 45.28
CA SER A 695 25.14 -15.70 44.85
C SER A 695 25.88 -14.99 45.98
N ALA A 696 25.18 -14.23 46.83
CA ALA A 696 25.75 -13.60 48.01
C ALA A 696 26.21 -14.64 49.05
N ASP A 697 25.38 -15.62 49.42
CA ASP A 697 25.77 -16.72 50.32
C ASP A 697 26.99 -17.49 49.77
N GLY A 698 26.99 -17.80 48.48
CA GLY A 698 28.11 -18.45 47.81
C GLY A 698 29.41 -17.62 47.90
N ALA A 699 29.32 -16.32 47.63
CA ALA A 699 30.46 -15.40 47.73
C ALA A 699 31.04 -15.32 49.15
N ILE A 700 30.18 -15.23 50.16
CA ILE A 700 30.59 -15.07 51.57
C ILE A 700 31.18 -16.37 52.12
N THR A 701 30.50 -17.50 51.88
CA THR A 701 30.94 -18.82 52.35
C THR A 701 32.17 -19.35 51.60
N GLY A 702 32.60 -18.67 50.53
CA GLY A 702 33.73 -19.09 49.69
C GLY A 702 33.45 -20.30 48.81
N LYS A 703 32.19 -20.79 48.79
CA LYS A 703 31.76 -21.90 47.91
C LYS A 703 31.45 -21.42 46.49
N GLY A 704 31.23 -20.12 46.31
CA GLY A 704 30.90 -19.48 45.05
C GLY A 704 31.90 -18.39 44.66
N LYS A 705 31.83 -17.98 43.40
CA LYS A 705 32.67 -16.94 42.81
C LYS A 705 32.06 -15.55 43.04
N LEU A 706 32.88 -14.54 43.31
CA LEU A 706 32.44 -13.15 43.46
C LEU A 706 31.82 -12.60 42.16
N GLU A 707 32.27 -13.11 41.01
CA GLU A 707 31.75 -12.77 39.69
C GLU A 707 30.28 -13.18 39.53
N HIS A 708 29.83 -14.27 40.17
CA HIS A 708 28.42 -14.66 40.13
C HIS A 708 27.53 -13.62 40.80
N LEU A 709 28.00 -13.01 41.90
CA LEU A 709 27.29 -11.94 42.58
C LEU A 709 27.19 -10.67 41.73
N ILE A 710 28.23 -10.35 40.96
CA ILE A 710 28.20 -9.24 39.99
C ILE A 710 27.11 -9.47 38.95
N VAL A 711 27.06 -10.67 38.35
CA VAL A 711 26.06 -10.99 37.32
C VAL A 711 24.65 -11.00 37.89
N ALA A 712 24.44 -11.63 39.06
CA ALA A 712 23.13 -11.65 39.72
C ALA A 712 22.62 -10.24 40.08
N SER A 713 23.53 -9.34 40.49
CA SER A 713 23.21 -7.93 40.76
C SER A 713 22.79 -7.16 39.50
N GLN A 714 23.40 -7.46 38.36
CA GLN A 714 23.01 -6.87 37.08
C GLN A 714 21.69 -7.44 36.56
N GLU A 715 21.46 -8.74 36.74
CA GLU A 715 20.22 -9.41 36.35
C GLU A 715 19.01 -8.87 37.12
N ILE A 716 19.11 -8.71 38.44
CA ILE A 716 18.02 -8.10 39.23
C ILE A 716 17.78 -6.63 38.87
N GLY A 717 18.83 -5.88 38.52
CA GLY A 717 18.70 -4.52 37.97
C GLY A 717 17.95 -4.50 36.63
N ALA A 718 18.25 -5.45 35.73
CA ALA A 718 17.53 -5.59 34.46
C ALA A 718 16.06 -5.99 34.66
N SER A 719 15.78 -6.96 35.54
CA SER A 719 14.41 -7.41 35.85
C SER A 719 13.55 -6.30 36.45
N THR A 720 14.13 -5.46 37.31
CA THR A 720 13.42 -4.31 37.91
C THR A 720 13.22 -3.16 36.92
N ALA A 721 14.14 -2.95 35.99
CA ALA A 721 13.94 -2.05 34.85
C ALA A 721 12.81 -2.55 33.93
N GLN A 722 12.71 -3.87 33.71
CA GLN A 722 11.59 -4.45 32.96
C GLN A 722 10.25 -4.21 33.68
N LEU A 723 10.19 -4.40 35.01
CA LEU A 723 9.00 -4.07 35.80
C LEU A 723 8.61 -2.60 35.70
N PHE A 724 9.58 -1.68 35.71
CA PHE A 724 9.34 -0.26 35.46
C PHE A 724 8.71 -0.01 34.08
N VAL A 725 9.29 -0.60 33.03
CA VAL A 725 8.80 -0.44 31.65
C VAL A 725 7.38 -1.00 31.52
N SER A 726 7.12 -2.21 32.01
CA SER A 726 5.78 -2.82 32.04
C SER A 726 4.77 -1.95 32.80
N SER A 727 5.17 -1.36 33.94
CA SER A 727 4.31 -0.49 34.74
C SER A 727 3.97 0.85 34.08
N ARG A 728 4.84 1.36 33.19
CA ARG A 728 4.67 2.67 32.54
C ARG A 728 3.75 2.65 31.31
N VAL A 729 3.57 1.51 30.63
CA VAL A 729 2.88 1.43 29.31
C VAL A 729 1.52 2.12 29.28
N LYS A 730 0.77 2.06 30.39
CA LYS A 730 -0.58 2.62 30.54
C LYS A 730 -0.64 3.82 31.50
N ALA A 731 0.50 4.31 31.96
CA ALA A 731 0.58 5.46 32.87
C ALA A 731 0.40 6.78 32.11
N ASP A 732 -0.25 7.76 32.74
CA ASP A 732 -0.27 9.12 32.23
C ASP A 732 1.12 9.77 32.36
N ARG A 733 1.51 10.55 31.33
CA ARG A 733 2.83 11.21 31.28
C ARG A 733 3.00 12.28 32.35
N GLY A 734 1.89 12.86 32.84
CA GLY A 734 1.87 13.84 33.93
C GLY A 734 1.75 13.26 35.34
N SER A 735 1.71 11.93 35.49
CA SER A 735 1.50 11.29 36.79
C SER A 735 2.65 11.53 37.77
N GLN A 736 2.34 12.01 38.97
CA GLN A 736 3.30 12.12 40.06
C GLN A 736 3.84 10.74 40.46
N LYS A 737 3.00 9.70 40.47
CA LYS A 737 3.43 8.33 40.77
C LYS A 737 4.42 7.80 39.74
N LEU A 738 4.35 8.27 38.48
CA LEU A 738 5.32 7.89 37.44
C LEU A 738 6.69 8.48 37.73
N ALA A 739 6.74 9.74 38.17
CA ALA A 739 7.97 10.41 38.56
C ALA A 739 8.61 9.76 39.80
N GLU A 740 7.80 9.38 40.79
CA GLU A 740 8.27 8.65 41.97
C GLU A 740 8.80 7.25 41.61
N LEU A 741 8.10 6.52 40.74
CA LEU A 741 8.52 5.21 40.26
C LEU A 741 9.84 5.29 39.45
N LEU A 742 9.98 6.32 38.60
CA LEU A 742 11.23 6.57 37.87
C LEU A 742 12.40 6.86 38.82
N THR A 743 12.15 7.61 39.89
CA THR A 743 13.16 7.90 40.91
C THR A 743 13.59 6.62 41.64
N ALA A 744 12.64 5.76 42.00
CA ALA A 744 12.94 4.45 42.58
C ALA A 744 13.75 3.54 41.63
N SER A 745 13.44 3.53 40.33
CA SER A 745 14.21 2.79 39.32
C SER A 745 15.65 3.28 39.19
N ARG A 746 15.88 4.59 39.24
CA ARG A 746 17.23 5.17 39.27
C ARG A 746 17.99 4.79 40.54
N ALA A 747 17.31 4.76 41.69
CA ALA A 747 17.91 4.33 42.96
C ALA A 747 18.37 2.86 42.88
N VAL A 748 17.54 1.96 42.34
CA VAL A 748 17.92 0.56 42.12
C VAL A 748 19.16 0.44 41.23
N ASN A 749 19.21 1.16 40.10
CA ASN A 749 20.37 1.15 39.21
C ASN A 749 21.65 1.65 39.92
N SER A 750 21.53 2.70 40.75
CA SER A 750 22.65 3.22 41.53
C SER A 750 23.13 2.21 42.58
N CYS A 751 22.23 1.55 43.30
CA CYS A 751 22.57 0.50 44.24
C CYS A 751 23.18 -0.72 43.54
N THR A 752 22.67 -1.14 42.38
CA THR A 752 23.26 -2.21 41.57
C THR A 752 24.69 -1.89 41.18
N ALA A 753 24.96 -0.66 40.71
CA ALA A 753 26.31 -0.22 40.40
C ALA A 753 27.21 -0.21 41.65
N SER A 754 26.67 0.20 42.80
CA SER A 754 27.39 0.18 44.08
C SER A 754 27.76 -1.25 44.49
N VAL A 755 26.88 -2.24 44.35
CA VAL A 755 27.20 -3.65 44.65
C VAL A 755 28.34 -4.12 43.76
N VAL A 756 28.27 -3.87 42.45
CA VAL A 756 29.33 -4.28 41.51
C VAL A 756 30.66 -3.63 41.86
N ALA A 757 30.67 -2.34 42.21
CA ALA A 757 31.88 -1.64 42.63
C ALA A 757 32.46 -2.20 43.93
N THR A 758 31.61 -2.47 44.93
CA THR A 758 32.02 -3.05 46.22
C THR A 758 32.58 -4.46 46.05
N VAL A 759 31.95 -5.31 45.23
CA VAL A 759 32.42 -6.67 44.97
C VAL A 759 33.76 -6.66 44.25
N LYS A 760 33.96 -5.79 43.25
CA LYS A 760 35.25 -5.63 42.56
C LYS A 760 36.35 -5.12 43.49
N SER A 761 36.06 -4.11 44.30
CA SER A 761 37.02 -3.59 45.28
C SER A 761 37.36 -4.65 46.34
N GLY A 762 36.36 -5.42 46.79
CA GLY A 762 36.54 -6.55 47.69
C GLY A 762 37.41 -7.65 47.10
N GLN A 763 37.19 -7.99 45.83
CA GLN A 763 38.00 -8.96 45.10
C GLN A 763 39.47 -8.55 45.04
N GLN A 764 39.76 -7.29 44.69
CA GLN A 764 41.12 -6.76 44.64
C GLN A 764 41.81 -6.81 46.01
N LYS A 765 41.12 -6.39 47.07
CA LYS A 765 41.65 -6.43 48.44
C LYS A 765 41.93 -7.86 48.94
N LEU A 766 41.16 -8.84 48.47
CA LEU A 766 41.38 -10.25 48.81
C LEU A 766 42.53 -10.86 48.00
N SER A 767 42.77 -10.42 46.76
CA SER A 767 43.87 -10.89 45.91
C SER A 767 45.22 -10.26 46.26
N ASP A 768 45.24 -8.99 46.68
CA ASP A 768 46.49 -8.25 46.98
C ASP A 768 47.27 -8.83 48.18
N ASN A 769 46.66 -9.74 48.94
CA ASN A 769 47.29 -10.42 50.08
C ASN A 769 48.04 -11.71 49.68
N GLU A 770 47.95 -12.15 48.42
CA GLU A 770 48.88 -13.11 47.83
C GLU A 770 50.13 -12.37 47.32
N THR A 771 50.84 -11.68 48.22
CA THR A 771 52.10 -11.02 47.87
C THR A 771 53.11 -12.09 47.46
N LEU A 772 53.47 -12.07 46.17
CA LEU A 772 54.44 -12.97 45.57
C LEU A 772 55.82 -12.79 46.23
N ASP A 773 56.17 -13.66 47.16
CA ASP A 773 57.47 -13.67 47.83
C ASP A 773 58.52 -14.35 46.94
N PHE A 774 59.17 -13.55 46.10
CA PHE A 774 60.25 -14.02 45.22
C PHE A 774 61.60 -14.15 45.93
N SER A 775 61.69 -13.84 47.23
CA SER A 775 62.98 -13.73 47.94
C SER A 775 63.72 -15.06 48.12
N ARG A 776 63.07 -16.20 47.81
CA ARG A 776 63.61 -17.56 47.99
C ARG A 776 63.87 -18.35 46.70
N LEU A 777 63.64 -17.77 45.52
CA LEU A 777 63.78 -18.47 44.23
C LEU A 777 65.18 -18.29 43.63
N SER A 778 65.81 -19.38 43.16
CA SER A 778 67.04 -19.30 42.35
C SER A 778 66.76 -18.77 40.93
N LEU A 779 67.77 -18.28 40.21
CA LEU A 779 67.61 -17.72 38.84
C LEU A 779 66.93 -18.70 37.88
N HIS A 780 67.28 -19.99 37.96
CA HIS A 780 66.68 -21.03 37.11
C HIS A 780 65.22 -21.29 37.49
N GLU A 781 64.90 -21.32 38.79
CA GLU A 781 63.52 -21.49 39.26
C GLU A 781 62.66 -20.26 38.92
N ALA A 782 63.20 -19.06 39.03
CA ALA A 782 62.51 -17.83 38.60
C ALA A 782 62.23 -17.83 37.08
N LYS A 783 63.17 -18.29 36.25
CA LYS A 783 62.96 -18.39 34.79
C LYS A 783 61.93 -19.48 34.43
N LYS A 784 61.94 -20.59 35.16
CA LYS A 784 60.94 -21.64 35.02
C LYS A 784 59.56 -21.13 35.41
N GLU A 785 59.43 -20.43 36.54
CA GLU A 785 58.19 -19.84 37.01
C GLU A 785 57.67 -18.75 36.05
N GLU A 786 58.56 -17.94 35.47
CA GLU A 786 58.22 -16.97 34.42
C GLU A 786 57.63 -17.67 33.18
N MET A 787 58.28 -18.74 32.71
CA MET A 787 57.81 -19.51 31.57
C MET A 787 56.47 -20.20 31.87
N GLU A 788 56.31 -20.79 33.07
CA GLU A 788 55.05 -21.38 33.51
C GLU A 788 53.93 -20.33 33.64
N SER A 789 54.26 -19.11 34.07
CA SER A 789 53.32 -17.97 34.10
C SER A 789 52.91 -17.53 32.69
N GLN A 790 53.84 -17.48 31.73
CA GLN A 790 53.53 -17.19 30.31
C GLN A 790 52.66 -18.27 29.69
N VAL A 791 52.92 -19.56 29.96
CA VAL A 791 52.07 -20.65 29.49
C VAL A 791 50.66 -20.51 30.07
N ARG A 792 50.54 -20.25 31.38
CA ARG A 792 49.25 -20.02 32.03
C ARG A 792 48.51 -18.81 31.45
N MET A 793 49.22 -17.75 31.07
CA MET A 793 48.63 -16.58 30.40
C MET A 793 47.99 -16.98 29.06
N LEU A 794 48.71 -17.72 28.22
CA LEU A 794 48.18 -18.19 26.93
C LEU A 794 47.00 -19.14 27.08
N GLU A 795 47.04 -20.03 28.08
CA GLU A 795 45.92 -20.93 28.42
C GLU A 795 44.67 -20.13 28.82
N LEU A 796 44.82 -19.12 29.68
CA LEU A 796 43.71 -18.26 30.11
C LEU A 796 43.14 -17.41 28.96
N GLU A 797 43.97 -16.92 28.03
CA GLU A 797 43.50 -16.22 26.83
C GLU A 797 42.68 -17.12 25.90
N ALA A 798 43.13 -18.37 25.73
CA ALA A 798 42.40 -19.37 24.95
C ALA A 798 41.06 -19.72 25.62
N GLU A 799 41.05 -19.94 26.93
CA GLU A 799 39.82 -20.18 27.71
C GLU A 799 38.86 -18.99 27.66
N LEU A 800 39.36 -17.75 27.79
CA LEU A 800 38.55 -16.53 27.68
C LEU A 800 37.89 -16.43 26.30
N THR A 801 38.62 -16.74 25.23
CA THR A 801 38.08 -16.73 23.86
C THR A 801 36.99 -17.78 23.69
N LYS A 802 37.19 -18.98 24.24
CA LYS A 802 36.20 -20.08 24.25
C LYS A 802 34.93 -19.70 25.02
N GLU A 803 35.07 -19.13 26.20
CA GLU A 803 33.92 -18.68 27.01
C GLU A 803 33.17 -17.51 26.36
N ARG A 804 33.85 -16.57 25.71
CA ARG A 804 33.19 -15.51 24.90
C ARG A 804 32.34 -16.09 23.77
N ALA A 805 32.85 -17.09 23.06
CA ALA A 805 32.10 -17.77 22.00
C ALA A 805 30.87 -18.51 22.56
N ARG A 806 31.05 -19.24 23.66
CA ARG A 806 29.97 -19.93 24.38
C ARG A 806 28.90 -18.96 24.88
N PHE A 807 29.29 -17.84 25.50
CA PHE A 807 28.38 -16.81 25.97
C PHE A 807 27.59 -16.17 24.81
N ALA A 808 28.24 -15.89 23.68
CA ALA A 808 27.54 -15.40 22.48
C ALA A 808 26.51 -16.41 21.97
N GLN A 809 26.82 -17.71 22.00
CA GLN A 809 25.88 -18.77 21.63
C GLN A 809 24.71 -18.89 22.62
N LEU A 810 24.98 -18.82 23.92
CA LEU A 810 23.94 -18.80 24.96
C LEU A 810 23.02 -17.58 24.81
N ARG A 811 23.57 -16.40 24.49
CA ARG A 811 22.73 -15.23 24.18
C ARG A 811 21.85 -15.44 22.95
N LYS A 812 22.39 -16.02 21.86
CA LYS A 812 21.59 -16.37 20.68
C LYS A 812 20.47 -17.34 21.04
N GLN A 813 20.78 -18.37 21.83
CA GLN A 813 19.78 -19.30 22.34
C GLN A 813 18.76 -18.63 23.25
N HIS A 814 19.17 -17.72 24.13
CA HIS A 814 18.25 -16.96 24.98
C HIS A 814 17.31 -16.11 24.13
N TYR A 815 17.78 -15.43 23.08
CA TYR A 815 16.89 -14.71 22.17
C TYR A 815 15.98 -15.63 21.37
N HIS A 816 16.48 -16.80 20.97
CA HIS A 816 15.67 -17.82 20.31
C HIS A 816 14.60 -18.39 21.26
N LEU A 817 14.95 -18.73 22.50
CA LEU A 817 14.01 -19.15 23.53
C LEU A 817 13.08 -18.03 23.94
N ALA A 818 13.51 -16.77 24.02
CA ALA A 818 12.63 -15.65 24.30
C ALA A 818 11.63 -15.43 23.14
N SER A 819 12.06 -15.65 21.90
CA SER A 819 11.17 -15.70 20.73
C SER A 819 10.23 -16.91 20.80
N LEU A 820 10.73 -18.09 21.19
CA LEU A 820 9.92 -19.28 21.38
C LEU A 820 8.98 -19.16 22.57
N VAL A 821 9.32 -18.46 23.65
CA VAL A 821 8.47 -18.19 24.82
C VAL A 821 7.49 -17.05 24.53
N ALA A 822 7.84 -16.11 23.66
CA ALA A 822 6.84 -15.23 23.05
C ALA A 822 5.86 -16.04 22.19
N ASN A 823 6.34 -17.05 21.46
CA ASN A 823 5.51 -17.98 20.70
C ASN A 823 4.78 -19.03 21.59
N GLU A 824 5.33 -19.39 22.75
CA GLU A 824 4.81 -20.40 23.69
C GLU A 824 3.91 -19.78 24.76
N ASN A 825 4.07 -18.53 25.15
CA ASN A 825 2.96 -17.81 25.78
C ASN A 825 1.82 -17.57 24.76
N GLY A 826 2.12 -17.66 23.46
CA GLY A 826 1.13 -17.84 22.40
C GLY A 826 0.62 -19.29 22.23
N SER A 827 1.36 -20.32 22.65
CA SER A 827 1.02 -21.76 22.42
C SER A 827 0.70 -22.58 23.68
N ALA A 828 0.94 -22.07 24.88
CA ALA A 828 0.62 -22.68 26.17
C ALA A 828 -0.85 -22.42 26.55
N SER A 829 -1.50 -21.43 25.94
CA SER A 829 -2.96 -21.35 25.91
C SER A 829 -3.60 -22.48 25.09
N SER A 830 -2.84 -23.17 24.22
CA SER A 830 -3.36 -24.25 23.34
C SER A 830 -3.12 -25.67 23.86
N ARG A 831 -2.72 -25.88 25.13
CA ARG A 831 -2.48 -27.23 25.68
C ARG A 831 -3.21 -27.63 26.97
N GLU A 832 -3.96 -26.74 27.63
CA GLU A 832 -4.79 -27.14 28.79
C GLU A 832 -6.28 -26.94 28.50
N GLY A 833 -6.89 -27.92 27.83
CA GLY A 833 -8.32 -27.92 27.50
C GLY A 833 -8.82 -29.28 27.03
N SER A 834 -8.44 -30.37 27.69
CA SER A 834 -9.18 -31.63 27.58
C SER A 834 -9.72 -32.01 28.96
N PRO A 835 -11.03 -31.89 29.20
CA PRO A 835 -11.68 -32.60 30.27
C PRO A 835 -12.31 -33.90 29.74
N ARG A 836 -12.23 -34.92 30.59
CA ARG A 836 -13.16 -36.05 30.63
C ARG A 836 -14.61 -35.59 30.69
#